data_AF-C4IHM0-F1
#
_entry.id   AF-C4IHM0-F1
#
_cell.length_a   1.000
_cell.length_b   1.000
_cell.length_c   1.000
_cell.angle_alpha   90.00
_cell.angle_beta   90.00
_cell.angle_gamma   90.00
#
_symmetry.space_group_name_H-M   'P 1'
#
loop_
_entity.id
_entity.type
_entity.pdbx_description
1 polymer ?
#
loop_
_entity_poly.entity_id
_entity_poly.type
_entity_poly.pdbx_seq_one_letter_code
_entity_poly.pdbx_strand_id
1 'polypeptide(L)'
;MKINGNLNIDSPVDNKNVAIVRSRKSDVFFKAFQVAPNIWIAPERYYGESLKINEDQKSDGGIYDSNFLSTNNEKDEFLQATIKLLQRINNNVVGAKLLSLISTAIPFPYENNTEDYRQTNYLSSKNNEHYYTANLVIFGPGSNIIKNNVIYYKKEYAENGMGTMLEIWFQPFLTHKYDEFYVDPALELIKCLIKSLYYLYGIKPNDNLNIPYRLRNEFNSLEYSELDMIDFLISGGIDYKLLNTNPYWFIDKYFIDTSKNFEKYKNDYEIKIKNNNYIANSIKLYLEQKFKINVKDIWELNLSYFSKEFQIMMPERYNNALNHYYRKEYYVIDYFKNYNINGFKNGQIKTKLPLSKYNKEIINKPELIVNLINQNNTVLMKSNIYGDGLKGTVDNFYSNYIIPYNLNYEHSINYSYLDNVNIEEIEKIPPINDEDIYPYRKNADTFIPVYNITKAKEINTTTPLPVNYLQAQMIDSNDINLSSDFLKVISSKGSLVYSFLNNTMDYLEFIKYDKPIDTDKKYYKWLKAIFRNYSLDITETQEISNQFGDTKIIPWIGRALNILNTNNSFVEEFKNLGPISLINKKENITIPKIKIDEIPSSMLNFSFKDLSENLFNIYCKNNFYLKKIYYNFLDQWWTQYYSQYFDLICMASKSVLAQEKLIKKLIQKQLRYLMENSNISSTNLILINLTTTNTLRDISNQSQIAINNIDKFFNNAAMCVFENNIYPKFTSFMEQCIKNINKSTKEFILKCTNINETEKSHLIMQNSFSNLDFDFLDIQNMKKLFNSYTELLIKEQTSPYELSLYAFQEQDNNVIGDTSGKNTLVEYPKDIGLVYGINNNAIHLTGANQNIKFTNDYFENGLTNNFSIYFWLRNLNQNTIKSKLIGSKEDNCGWEIYFENNGLVFNIIDSNGNEKNIYLSNISNKSWHYIVISINRLKDQLLIFIDNILVANEDIKEILNIYSSDIISLLSDNNNVYIEGLSVLNKTINSNEILTDYFSDLNNSYIRNFDEEILQYNRTYELFNYVFPEIAINKIEQNNNIYLSNNNENSLNFKPLKFKLLNTNPNKQYVQKWDEVIFSVLDGTEKYLDISIDNNRIQLVDNKNNAKTFIINNDIFISNCLTLTYNNVNVYLSIKNQDYNWVICDLNHDIPKKSYLWILKNI
;
A
#
# COMPACT_ATOMS: atom_id res chain seq x y z
N MET A 1 -3.90 27.55 -8.87
CA MET A 1 -2.82 28.48 -9.28
C MET A 1 -2.43 28.18 -10.73
N LYS A 2 -2.03 29.16 -11.55
CA LYS A 2 -1.45 28.91 -12.89
C LYS A 2 0.08 28.92 -12.82
N ILE A 3 0.72 27.79 -13.14
CA ILE A 3 2.18 27.71 -13.31
C ILE A 3 2.56 28.21 -14.71
N ASN A 4 3.51 29.14 -14.80
CA ASN A 4 4.00 29.66 -16.07
C ASN A 4 4.88 28.63 -16.79
N GLY A 5 4.31 27.97 -17.81
CA GLY A 5 5.01 26.99 -18.64
C GLY A 5 5.66 27.57 -19.91
N ASN A 6 5.53 28.87 -20.17
CA ASN A 6 5.99 29.50 -21.42
C ASN A 6 7.45 30.00 -21.34
N LEU A 7 8.29 29.32 -20.57
CA LEU A 7 9.66 29.72 -20.29
C LEU A 7 10.62 28.66 -20.81
N ASN A 8 11.75 29.11 -21.38
CA ASN A 8 12.88 28.28 -21.77
C ASN A 8 14.19 28.99 -21.38
N ILE A 9 15.31 28.26 -21.38
CA ILE A 9 16.60 28.82 -20.94
C ILE A 9 17.02 30.07 -21.73
N ASP A 10 16.62 30.16 -23.00
CA ASP A 10 16.94 31.25 -23.91
C ASP A 10 15.97 32.44 -23.83
N SER A 11 14.93 32.36 -22.99
CA SER A 11 13.93 33.44 -22.85
C SER A 11 14.64 34.74 -22.46
N PRO A 12 14.33 35.87 -23.12
CA PRO A 12 15.01 37.13 -22.86
C PRO A 12 14.68 37.67 -21.47
N VAL A 13 15.59 38.45 -20.90
CA VAL A 13 15.34 39.18 -19.65
C VAL A 13 14.27 40.23 -19.91
N ASP A 14 13.13 40.12 -19.22
CA ASP A 14 11.98 41.02 -19.35
C ASP A 14 11.79 41.91 -18.11
N ASN A 15 12.67 41.78 -17.10
CA ASN A 15 12.58 42.43 -15.78
C ASN A 15 11.21 42.22 -15.12
N LYS A 16 10.57 41.08 -15.38
CA LYS A 16 9.31 40.67 -14.75
C LYS A 16 9.32 39.19 -14.41
N ASN A 17 9.30 38.32 -15.42
CA ASN A 17 9.32 36.87 -15.24
C ASN A 17 10.71 36.28 -15.42
N VAL A 18 11.62 36.97 -16.09
CA VAL A 18 13.00 36.54 -16.33
C VAL A 18 13.93 37.68 -15.95
N ALA A 19 14.82 37.41 -14.99
CA ALA A 19 15.75 38.41 -14.46
C ALA A 19 17.15 37.82 -14.22
N ILE A 20 18.17 38.69 -14.27
CA ILE A 20 19.52 38.38 -13.78
C ILE A 20 19.69 39.06 -12.44
N VAL A 21 19.87 38.26 -11.40
CA VAL A 21 19.84 38.69 -10.00
C VAL A 21 21.13 38.36 -9.28
N ARG A 22 21.44 39.15 -8.25
CA ARG A 22 22.59 38.97 -7.37
C ARG A 22 22.32 37.86 -6.36
N SER A 23 23.31 37.01 -6.10
CA SER A 23 23.23 36.02 -5.04
C SER A 23 23.68 36.59 -3.69
N ARG A 24 22.72 36.72 -2.76
CA ARG A 24 22.91 37.36 -1.44
C ARG A 24 23.58 38.72 -1.59
N LYS A 25 24.75 38.91 -0.98
CA LYS A 25 25.58 40.12 -1.07
C LYS A 25 26.92 39.85 -1.75
N SER A 26 27.02 38.76 -2.51
CA SER A 26 28.22 38.41 -3.27
C SER A 26 28.27 39.14 -4.62
N ASP A 27 29.38 38.99 -5.34
CA ASP A 27 29.54 39.46 -6.72
C ASP A 27 29.15 38.40 -7.77
N VAL A 28 28.48 37.32 -7.35
CA VAL A 28 27.96 36.28 -8.23
C VAL A 28 26.51 36.61 -8.63
N PHE A 29 26.20 36.39 -9.91
CA PHE A 29 24.89 36.63 -10.49
C PHE A 29 24.37 35.36 -11.17
N PHE A 30 23.06 35.17 -11.18
CA PHE A 30 22.42 34.02 -11.83
C PHE A 30 21.14 34.46 -12.56
N LYS A 31 20.73 33.68 -13.56
CA LYS A 31 19.47 33.89 -14.27
C LYS A 31 18.34 33.17 -13.53
N ALA A 32 17.23 33.86 -13.31
CA ALA A 32 16.06 33.34 -12.58
C ALA A 32 14.77 33.53 -13.38
N PHE A 33 13.85 32.60 -13.19
CA PHE A 33 12.60 32.45 -13.92
C PHE A 33 11.42 32.37 -12.95
N GLN A 34 10.50 33.31 -13.00
CA GLN A 34 9.30 33.31 -12.18
C GLN A 34 8.26 32.37 -12.77
N VAL A 35 7.95 31.30 -12.04
CA VAL A 35 6.98 30.27 -12.47
C VAL A 35 5.62 30.43 -11.80
N ALA A 36 5.57 31.13 -10.67
CA ALA A 36 4.37 31.52 -9.96
C ALA A 36 4.68 32.77 -9.10
N PRO A 37 3.66 33.50 -8.60
CA PRO A 37 3.92 34.68 -7.78
C PRO A 37 4.81 34.33 -6.58
N ASN A 38 5.91 35.08 -6.43
CA ASN A 38 6.94 34.90 -5.40
C ASN A 38 7.72 33.56 -5.42
N ILE A 39 7.57 32.73 -6.46
CA ILE A 39 8.29 31.45 -6.62
C ILE A 39 9.12 31.49 -7.91
N TRP A 40 10.43 31.33 -7.74
CA TRP A 40 11.40 31.43 -8.82
C TRP A 40 12.21 30.14 -8.99
N ILE A 41 12.67 29.87 -10.21
CA ILE A 41 13.61 28.81 -10.54
C ILE A 41 14.90 29.44 -11.05
N ALA A 42 16.04 29.01 -10.52
CA ALA A 42 17.36 29.34 -11.00
C ALA A 42 18.00 28.04 -11.54
N PRO A 43 17.90 27.77 -12.86
CA PRO A 43 18.26 26.48 -13.45
C PRO A 43 19.78 26.32 -13.62
N GLU A 44 20.52 26.48 -12.52
CA GLU A 44 21.97 26.41 -12.43
C GLU A 44 22.37 25.73 -11.11
N ARG A 45 23.64 25.37 -10.97
CA ARG A 45 24.18 24.83 -9.70
C ARG A 45 24.12 25.89 -8.60
N TYR A 46 23.91 25.46 -7.36
CA TYR A 46 23.84 26.40 -6.24
C TYR A 46 25.18 27.12 -6.03
N TYR A 47 25.14 28.46 -6.02
CA TYR A 47 26.32 29.31 -6.03
C TYR A 47 27.13 29.29 -4.73
N GLY A 48 26.52 28.91 -3.60
CA GLY A 48 27.14 29.00 -2.28
C GLY A 48 28.12 27.86 -1.96
N GLU A 49 28.11 26.79 -2.76
CA GLU A 49 29.01 25.65 -2.58
C GLU A 49 29.97 25.49 -3.76
N SER A 50 31.23 25.14 -3.48
CA SER A 50 32.21 24.86 -4.53
C SER A 50 31.88 23.56 -5.27
N LEU A 51 31.89 23.59 -6.60
CA LEU A 51 31.58 22.40 -7.41
C LEU A 51 32.71 21.35 -7.38
N LYS A 52 33.93 21.76 -7.01
CA LYS A 52 35.07 20.87 -6.75
C LYS A 52 35.46 21.02 -5.29
N ILE A 53 35.34 19.92 -4.55
CA ILE A 53 35.71 19.82 -3.14
C ILE A 53 36.74 18.72 -2.94
N ASN A 54 37.47 18.78 -1.84
CA ASN A 54 38.51 17.79 -1.55
C ASN A 54 37.88 16.42 -1.21
N GLU A 55 38.61 15.33 -1.49
CA GLU A 55 38.10 13.96 -1.26
C GLU A 55 37.72 13.70 0.20
N ASP A 56 38.44 14.27 1.17
CA ASP A 56 38.17 14.15 2.61
C ASP A 56 36.83 14.78 3.00
N GLN A 57 36.41 15.84 2.29
CA GLN A 57 35.17 16.58 2.53
C GLN A 57 33.92 15.95 1.91
N LYS A 58 34.09 15.00 0.97
CA LYS A 58 32.98 14.29 0.34
C LYS A 58 32.28 13.37 1.32
N SER A 59 30.96 13.48 1.42
CA SER A 59 30.12 12.59 2.24
C SER A 59 29.93 11.20 1.62
N ASP A 60 29.71 10.18 2.46
CA ASP A 60 29.25 8.86 2.01
C ASP A 60 27.97 8.95 1.17
N GLY A 61 27.84 8.05 0.20
CA GLY A 61 26.71 7.96 -0.73
C GLY A 61 26.62 9.11 -1.74
N GLY A 62 27.41 10.17 -1.58
CA GLY A 62 27.39 11.35 -2.45
C GLY A 62 27.97 11.10 -3.84
N ILE A 63 27.57 11.95 -4.79
CA ILE A 63 28.07 11.98 -6.17
C ILE A 63 28.52 13.41 -6.47
N TYR A 64 29.72 13.58 -7.01
CA TYR A 64 30.35 14.90 -7.18
C TYR A 64 30.83 15.06 -8.62
N ASP A 65 30.10 15.85 -9.40
CA ASP A 65 30.43 16.18 -10.79
C ASP A 65 30.38 17.70 -10.97
N SER A 66 31.51 18.32 -11.33
CA SER A 66 31.58 19.77 -11.57
C SER A 66 30.98 20.20 -12.92
N ASN A 67 30.80 19.26 -13.85
CA ASN A 67 30.29 19.53 -15.19
C ASN A 67 28.78 19.25 -15.32
N PHE A 68 28.16 18.65 -14.31
CA PHE A 68 26.71 18.47 -14.25
C PHE A 68 26.00 19.84 -14.15
N LEU A 69 24.99 20.04 -14.99
CA LEU A 69 24.21 21.28 -15.11
C LEU A 69 25.05 22.49 -15.54
N SER A 70 26.02 22.25 -16.44
CA SER A 70 26.93 23.28 -16.95
C SER A 70 26.51 23.82 -18.32
N THR A 71 25.85 22.99 -19.14
CA THR A 71 25.45 23.32 -20.51
C THR A 71 24.04 23.89 -20.57
N ASN A 72 23.74 24.75 -21.56
CA ASN A 72 22.39 25.33 -21.71
C ASN A 72 21.30 24.26 -21.91
N ASN A 73 21.61 23.14 -22.57
CA ASN A 73 20.66 22.05 -22.74
C ASN A 73 20.26 21.42 -21.40
N GLU A 74 21.24 21.09 -20.54
CA GLU A 74 20.96 20.56 -19.20
C GLU A 74 20.18 21.58 -18.35
N LYS A 75 20.52 22.87 -18.46
CA LYS A 75 19.83 23.94 -17.75
C LYS A 75 18.38 24.09 -18.21
N ASP A 76 18.11 24.01 -19.52
CA ASP A 76 16.74 24.01 -20.05
C ASP A 76 15.97 22.77 -19.61
N GLU A 77 16.55 21.58 -19.74
CA GLU A 77 15.95 20.33 -19.27
C GLU A 77 15.61 20.42 -17.77
N PHE A 78 16.45 21.06 -16.96
CA PHE A 78 16.21 21.24 -15.53
C PHE A 78 15.04 22.19 -15.31
N LEU A 79 15.02 23.33 -16.00
CA LEU A 79 13.91 24.30 -15.95
C LEU A 79 12.58 23.62 -16.30
N GLN A 80 12.55 22.86 -17.41
CA GLN A 80 11.35 22.12 -17.84
C GLN A 80 10.95 21.03 -16.85
N ALA A 81 11.91 20.28 -16.30
CA ALA A 81 11.65 19.23 -15.31
C ALA A 81 11.01 19.80 -14.05
N THR A 82 11.56 20.88 -13.50
CA THR A 82 11.00 21.55 -12.32
C THR A 82 9.64 22.17 -12.60
N ILE A 83 9.42 22.79 -13.77
CA ILE A 83 8.08 23.27 -14.19
C ILE A 83 7.08 22.12 -14.22
N LYS A 84 7.42 20.97 -14.81
CA LYS A 84 6.52 19.79 -14.86
C LYS A 84 6.20 19.23 -13.48
N LEU A 85 7.17 19.18 -12.57
CA LEU A 85 6.93 18.77 -11.18
C LEU A 85 5.98 19.73 -10.47
N LEU A 86 6.18 21.04 -10.61
CA LEU A 86 5.26 22.04 -10.04
C LEU A 86 3.86 21.97 -10.65
N GLN A 87 3.75 21.69 -11.96
CA GLN A 87 2.47 21.45 -12.62
C GLN A 87 1.77 20.21 -12.06
N ARG A 88 2.49 19.10 -11.86
CA ARG A 88 1.95 17.90 -11.20
C ARG A 88 1.45 18.20 -9.78
N ILE A 89 2.27 18.88 -8.98
CA ILE A 89 1.90 19.27 -7.61
C ILE A 89 0.64 20.14 -7.64
N ASN A 90 0.57 21.11 -8.54
CA ASN A 90 -0.56 22.02 -8.68
C ASN A 90 -1.82 21.38 -9.30
N ASN A 91 -1.71 20.22 -9.96
CA ASN A 91 -2.87 19.51 -10.52
C ASN A 91 -3.72 18.84 -9.42
N ASN A 92 -3.12 18.57 -8.27
CA ASN A 92 -3.82 18.08 -7.09
C ASN A 92 -4.28 19.26 -6.21
N VAL A 93 -5.49 19.20 -5.66
CA VAL A 93 -6.09 20.27 -4.83
C VAL A 93 -5.20 20.63 -3.65
N VAL A 94 -4.65 19.64 -2.96
CA VAL A 94 -3.83 19.82 -1.76
C VAL A 94 -2.46 20.41 -2.11
N GLY A 95 -1.85 19.95 -3.21
CA GLY A 95 -0.60 20.55 -3.71
C GLY A 95 -0.78 21.98 -4.23
N ALA A 96 -1.90 22.29 -4.87
CA ALA A 96 -2.26 23.65 -5.27
C ALA A 96 -2.44 24.57 -4.04
N LYS A 97 -3.06 24.08 -2.97
CA LYS A 97 -3.14 24.79 -1.68
C LYS A 97 -1.76 25.03 -1.08
N LEU A 98 -0.87 24.02 -1.06
CA LEU A 98 0.51 24.18 -0.57
C LEU A 98 1.27 25.26 -1.34
N LEU A 99 1.24 25.21 -2.67
CA LEU A 99 1.94 26.19 -3.51
C LEU A 99 1.34 27.61 -3.36
N SER A 100 0.02 27.71 -3.27
CA SER A 100 -0.68 28.99 -3.03
C SER A 100 -0.33 29.57 -1.66
N LEU A 101 -0.23 28.71 -0.64
CA LEU A 101 0.22 29.10 0.70
C LEU A 101 1.66 29.64 0.65
N ILE A 102 2.59 28.91 0.04
CA ILE A 102 3.99 29.35 -0.12
C ILE A 102 4.08 30.68 -0.88
N SER A 103 3.27 30.84 -1.94
CA SER A 103 3.20 32.08 -2.71
C SER A 103 2.78 33.27 -1.82
N THR A 104 1.82 33.07 -0.92
CA THR A 104 1.30 34.12 -0.04
C THR A 104 2.03 34.31 1.28
N ALA A 105 2.82 33.33 1.72
CA ALA A 105 3.50 33.31 3.00
C ALA A 105 4.73 34.24 3.03
N ILE A 106 4.59 35.48 2.58
CA ILE A 106 5.65 36.49 2.59
C ILE A 106 6.17 36.70 4.02
N PRO A 107 7.49 36.78 4.25
CA PRO A 107 8.07 37.23 5.51
C PRO A 107 7.46 38.55 5.99
N PHE A 108 7.29 38.67 7.30
CA PHE A 108 6.78 39.89 7.92
C PHE A 108 7.79 41.04 7.67
N PRO A 109 7.35 42.25 7.26
CA PRO A 109 8.27 43.34 6.96
C PRO A 109 8.93 43.89 8.22
N TYR A 110 10.20 44.28 8.12
CA TYR A 110 11.00 44.82 9.22
C TYR A 110 10.56 46.25 9.55
N GLU A 111 10.27 46.54 10.81
CA GLU A 111 9.99 47.89 11.30
C GLU A 111 11.32 48.61 11.62
N ASN A 112 11.74 49.52 10.74
CA ASN A 112 13.01 50.25 10.89
C ASN A 112 12.87 51.52 11.76
N ASN A 113 11.70 52.17 11.69
CA ASN A 113 11.22 53.25 12.55
C ASN A 113 9.69 53.10 12.67
N THR A 114 9.02 53.84 13.56
CA THR A 114 7.55 53.83 13.66
C THR A 114 6.92 54.08 12.28
N GLU A 115 6.08 53.14 11.82
CA GLU A 115 5.43 53.14 10.50
C GLU A 115 6.36 52.94 9.27
N ASP A 116 7.67 52.73 9.43
CA ASP A 116 8.64 52.42 8.36
C ASP A 116 8.85 50.90 8.23
N TYR A 117 8.06 50.26 7.35
CA TYR A 117 8.07 48.82 7.11
C TYR A 117 8.83 48.45 5.83
N ARG A 118 9.88 47.62 5.98
CA ARG A 118 10.77 47.24 4.89
C ARG A 118 10.77 45.74 4.63
N GLN A 119 10.58 45.34 3.38
CA GLN A 119 10.54 43.94 2.97
C GLN A 119 11.93 43.29 2.98
N THR A 120 11.96 41.98 3.25
CA THR A 120 13.18 41.16 3.30
C THR A 120 13.24 40.11 2.18
N ASN A 121 12.11 39.79 1.56
CA ASN A 121 11.92 38.71 0.59
C ASN A 121 12.04 39.20 -0.86
N TYR A 122 13.23 39.68 -1.23
CA TYR A 122 13.49 40.20 -2.57
C TYR A 122 14.82 39.73 -3.15
N LEU A 123 14.87 39.63 -4.48
CA LEU A 123 16.06 39.47 -5.29
C LEU A 123 16.47 40.84 -5.85
N SER A 124 17.75 41.17 -5.79
CA SER A 124 18.28 42.42 -6.36
C SER A 124 18.81 42.19 -7.77
N SER A 125 18.44 43.05 -8.72
CA SER A 125 19.03 43.06 -10.07
C SER A 125 20.54 43.29 -10.05
N LYS A 126 21.22 42.95 -11.15
CA LYS A 126 22.68 43.12 -11.31
C LYS A 126 23.17 44.54 -10.96
N ASN A 127 22.44 45.56 -11.41
CA ASN A 127 22.76 46.97 -11.17
C ASN A 127 22.16 47.53 -9.87
N ASN A 128 21.39 46.72 -9.13
CA ASN A 128 20.64 47.12 -7.93
C ASN A 128 19.65 48.29 -8.19
N GLU A 129 19.05 48.30 -9.39
CA GLU A 129 18.06 49.28 -9.84
C GLU A 129 16.62 48.76 -9.69
N HIS A 130 16.42 47.46 -9.92
CA HIS A 130 15.16 46.74 -9.76
C HIS A 130 15.22 45.68 -8.65
N TYR A 131 14.07 45.48 -7.99
CA TYR A 131 13.83 44.44 -6.99
C TYR A 131 12.69 43.52 -7.43
N TYR A 132 12.82 42.23 -7.12
CA TYR A 132 11.82 41.20 -7.46
C TYR A 132 11.43 40.43 -6.21
N THR A 133 10.14 40.38 -5.89
CA THR A 133 9.66 39.62 -4.72
C THR A 133 9.87 38.12 -4.92
N ALA A 134 10.48 37.47 -3.92
CA ALA A 134 10.72 36.04 -3.91
C ALA A 134 10.60 35.51 -2.48
N ASN A 135 9.68 34.58 -2.27
CA ASN A 135 9.62 33.77 -1.05
C ASN A 135 10.57 32.60 -1.18
N LEU A 136 10.61 32.00 -2.37
CA LEU A 136 11.32 30.77 -2.66
C LEU A 136 12.04 30.84 -4.00
N VAL A 137 13.30 30.38 -4.02
CA VAL A 137 14.08 30.15 -5.24
C VAL A 137 14.55 28.69 -5.28
N ILE A 138 14.25 27.97 -6.37
CA ILE A 138 14.63 26.58 -6.57
C ILE A 138 15.86 26.52 -7.49
N PHE A 139 16.97 26.02 -6.96
CA PHE A 139 18.24 25.80 -7.67
C PHE A 139 18.45 24.32 -8.00
N GLY A 140 19.37 24.07 -8.94
CA GLY A 140 20.03 22.78 -9.04
C GLY A 140 20.89 22.46 -7.81
N PRO A 141 21.47 21.25 -7.73
CA PRO A 141 22.19 20.83 -6.54
C PRO A 141 23.47 21.66 -6.28
N GLY A 142 23.92 21.65 -5.02
CA GLY A 142 25.22 22.14 -4.59
C GLY A 142 26.37 21.23 -5.02
N SER A 143 27.37 20.99 -4.16
CA SER A 143 28.55 20.16 -4.45
C SER A 143 28.17 18.71 -4.76
N ASN A 144 27.32 18.13 -3.91
CA ASN A 144 26.82 16.76 -4.03
C ASN A 144 25.52 16.75 -4.85
N ILE A 145 25.54 16.14 -6.03
CA ILE A 145 24.45 16.25 -7.02
C ILE A 145 23.19 15.46 -6.67
N ILE A 146 23.23 14.61 -5.66
CA ILE A 146 22.07 13.82 -5.19
C ILE A 146 21.45 14.37 -3.88
N LYS A 147 22.04 15.40 -3.28
CA LYS A 147 21.59 15.95 -2.00
C LYS A 147 20.62 17.11 -2.22
N ASN A 148 19.34 16.84 -1.97
CA ASN A 148 18.33 17.89 -1.85
C ASN A 148 18.50 18.64 -0.51
N ASN A 149 18.21 19.93 -0.49
CA ASN A 149 18.33 20.73 0.73
C ASN A 149 17.44 21.98 0.71
N VAL A 150 17.18 22.55 1.89
CA VAL A 150 16.44 23.80 2.06
C VAL A 150 17.23 24.73 2.96
N ILE A 151 17.59 25.89 2.45
CA ILE A 151 18.45 26.87 3.12
C ILE A 151 17.66 28.15 3.40
N TYR A 152 17.76 28.64 4.63
CA TYR A 152 17.24 29.96 5.01
C TYR A 152 18.13 31.10 4.50
N TYR A 153 17.53 32.22 4.12
CA TYR A 153 18.31 33.41 3.71
C TYR A 153 18.93 34.13 4.91
N LYS A 154 18.17 34.27 6.01
CA LYS A 154 18.64 34.80 7.30
C LYS A 154 18.13 33.99 8.49
N LYS A 155 19.05 33.48 9.32
CA LYS A 155 18.74 32.55 10.43
C LYS A 155 17.87 33.20 11.49
N GLU A 156 18.23 34.41 11.92
CA GLU A 156 17.53 35.16 12.96
C GLU A 156 16.03 35.27 12.68
N TYR A 157 15.66 35.56 11.43
CA TYR A 157 14.26 35.73 11.04
C TYR A 157 13.54 34.41 10.80
N ALA A 158 14.28 33.34 10.49
CA ALA A 158 13.73 31.99 10.42
C ALA A 158 13.30 31.47 11.80
N GLU A 159 13.84 32.00 12.91
CA GLU A 159 13.63 31.48 14.28
C GLU A 159 12.75 32.39 15.15
N ASN A 160 12.57 33.67 14.80
CA ASN A 160 11.95 34.67 15.67
C ASN A 160 10.47 35.01 15.37
N GLY A 161 9.82 34.29 14.44
CA GLY A 161 8.43 34.51 13.98
C GLY A 161 8.24 35.49 12.81
N MET A 162 9.30 36.17 12.34
CA MET A 162 9.21 37.10 11.21
C MET A 162 9.14 36.36 9.87
N GLY A 163 9.99 35.34 9.69
CA GLY A 163 10.16 34.61 8.45
C GLY A 163 11.27 35.14 7.55
N THR A 164 11.75 34.31 6.62
CA THR A 164 12.82 34.65 5.68
C THR A 164 12.59 34.04 4.29
N MET A 165 13.14 34.67 3.25
CA MET A 165 13.29 34.05 1.92
C MET A 165 14.12 32.75 2.00
N LEU A 166 13.96 31.90 0.99
CA LEU A 166 14.46 30.54 0.95
C LEU A 166 15.10 30.15 -0.37
N GLU A 167 16.06 29.23 -0.26
CA GLU A 167 16.74 28.62 -1.39
C GLU A 167 16.62 27.10 -1.26
N ILE A 168 16.01 26.44 -2.26
CA ILE A 168 15.95 24.98 -2.35
C ILE A 168 17.01 24.49 -3.32
N TRP A 169 17.68 23.39 -3.00
CA TRP A 169 18.52 22.64 -3.93
C TRP A 169 17.78 21.36 -4.29
N PHE A 170 17.62 21.10 -5.57
CA PHE A 170 16.84 19.97 -6.03
C PHE A 170 17.51 19.19 -7.17
N GLN A 171 17.40 17.87 -7.14
CA GLN A 171 17.84 16.97 -8.20
C GLN A 171 16.62 16.27 -8.85
N PRO A 172 16.12 16.76 -10.00
CA PRO A 172 14.97 16.15 -10.66
C PRO A 172 15.33 14.91 -11.49
N PHE A 173 16.59 14.75 -11.91
CA PHE A 173 16.94 13.75 -12.94
C PHE A 173 17.32 12.38 -12.39
N LEU A 174 17.62 12.28 -11.09
CA LEU A 174 18.05 11.03 -10.47
C LEU A 174 17.06 10.63 -9.38
N THR A 175 16.56 9.40 -9.47
CA THR A 175 15.80 8.74 -8.41
C THR A 175 16.46 7.43 -8.02
N HIS A 176 16.01 6.78 -6.96
CA HIS A 176 16.46 5.47 -6.54
C HIS A 176 15.27 4.53 -6.31
N LYS A 177 15.55 3.22 -6.34
CA LYS A 177 14.56 2.20 -6.00
C LYS A 177 14.61 1.90 -4.51
N TYR A 178 13.45 1.82 -3.87
CA TYR A 178 13.27 1.32 -2.51
C TYR A 178 12.29 0.14 -2.59
N ASP A 179 12.71 -1.03 -2.13
CA ASP A 179 12.03 -2.30 -2.36
C ASP A 179 11.65 -2.47 -3.85
N GLU A 180 10.37 -2.42 -4.18
CA GLU A 180 9.86 -2.63 -5.54
C GLU A 180 9.54 -1.36 -6.34
N PHE A 181 9.58 -0.17 -5.72
CA PHE A 181 9.14 1.08 -6.36
C PHE A 181 10.26 2.13 -6.50
N TYR A 182 10.15 2.98 -7.51
CA TYR A 182 11.01 4.16 -7.68
C TYR A 182 10.45 5.34 -6.88
N VAL A 183 11.31 6.06 -6.15
CA VAL A 183 10.91 7.25 -5.39
C VAL A 183 10.43 8.34 -6.35
N ASP A 184 9.24 8.87 -6.13
CA ASP A 184 8.67 9.93 -6.97
C ASP A 184 9.32 11.30 -6.61
N PRO A 185 10.02 11.97 -7.56
CA PRO A 185 10.65 13.26 -7.30
C PRO A 185 9.65 14.37 -6.90
N ALA A 186 8.36 14.26 -7.24
CA ALA A 186 7.37 15.24 -6.80
C ALA A 186 7.22 15.25 -5.27
N LEU A 187 7.25 14.08 -4.61
CA LEU A 187 7.14 14.00 -3.16
C LEU A 187 8.42 14.49 -2.46
N GLU A 188 9.60 14.24 -3.05
CA GLU A 188 10.87 14.79 -2.57
C GLU A 188 10.92 16.33 -2.69
N LEU A 189 10.32 16.90 -3.74
CA LEU A 189 10.17 18.35 -3.86
C LEU A 189 9.16 18.89 -2.83
N ILE A 190 8.03 18.19 -2.63
CA ILE A 190 7.05 18.52 -1.58
C ILE A 190 7.72 18.54 -0.20
N LYS A 191 8.61 17.58 0.12
CA LYS A 191 9.40 17.59 1.37
C LYS A 191 10.12 18.92 1.57
N CYS A 192 10.78 19.41 0.51
CA CYS A 192 11.49 20.68 0.53
C CYS A 192 10.54 21.88 0.66
N LEU A 193 9.39 21.83 -0.03
CA LEU A 193 8.37 22.88 0.02
C LEU A 193 7.72 23.00 1.41
N ILE A 194 7.39 21.88 2.07
CA ILE A 194 6.87 21.90 3.45
C ILE A 194 7.92 22.49 4.39
N LYS A 195 9.19 22.10 4.27
CA LYS A 195 10.29 22.63 5.11
C LYS A 195 10.45 24.14 4.92
N SER A 196 10.19 24.63 3.71
CA SER A 196 10.19 26.05 3.41
C SER A 196 9.15 26.85 4.23
N LEU A 197 8.00 26.26 4.57
CA LEU A 197 6.98 26.93 5.41
C LEU A 197 7.49 27.25 6.81
N TYR A 198 8.27 26.35 7.44
CA TYR A 198 8.86 26.61 8.75
C TYR A 198 9.71 27.89 8.74
N TYR A 199 10.45 28.08 7.65
CA TYR A 199 11.34 29.23 7.48
C TYR A 199 10.59 30.49 7.03
N LEU A 200 9.52 30.37 6.21
CA LEU A 200 8.66 31.50 5.84
C LEU A 200 7.86 32.04 7.02
N TYR A 201 7.45 31.18 7.95
CA TYR A 201 6.70 31.57 9.15
C TYR A 201 7.60 31.98 10.32
N GLY A 202 8.92 31.82 10.19
CA GLY A 202 9.85 32.16 11.27
C GLY A 202 9.75 31.20 12.47
N ILE A 203 9.34 29.95 12.23
CA ILE A 203 9.10 28.92 13.24
C ILE A 203 10.16 27.82 13.20
N LYS A 204 11.37 28.11 12.71
CA LYS A 204 12.49 27.17 12.82
C LYS A 204 12.81 26.93 14.31
N PRO A 205 12.86 25.67 14.78
CA PRO A 205 13.33 25.36 16.11
C PRO A 205 14.85 25.55 16.23
N ASN A 206 15.31 25.52 17.48
CA ASN A 206 16.74 25.51 17.77
C ASN A 206 17.40 24.25 17.16
N ASP A 207 18.62 24.39 16.62
CA ASP A 207 19.40 23.27 16.05
C ASP A 207 19.75 22.16 17.07
N ASN A 208 19.46 22.38 18.35
CA ASN A 208 19.63 21.42 19.44
C ASN A 208 18.33 20.66 19.77
N LEU A 209 17.18 21.02 19.19
CA LEU A 209 15.93 20.31 19.40
C LEU A 209 15.87 19.09 18.49
N ASN A 210 16.48 18.00 18.95
CA ASN A 210 16.54 16.73 18.23
C ASN A 210 15.85 15.62 19.04
N ILE A 211 15.42 14.57 18.33
CA ILE A 211 14.76 13.40 18.91
C ILE A 211 15.62 12.15 18.62
N PRO A 212 15.72 11.18 19.55
CA PRO A 212 16.35 9.90 19.26
C PRO A 212 15.61 9.20 18.12
N TYR A 213 16.32 8.86 17.05
CA TYR A 213 15.73 8.25 15.86
C TYR A 213 16.08 6.77 15.75
N ARG A 214 17.33 6.42 16.07
CA ARG A 214 17.86 5.06 15.90
C ARG A 214 18.98 4.77 16.89
N LEU A 215 18.94 3.61 17.54
CA LEU A 215 20.10 3.07 18.24
C LEU A 215 21.14 2.60 17.22
N ARG A 216 22.38 3.11 17.32
CA ARG A 216 23.52 2.65 16.54
C ARG A 216 23.98 1.30 17.09
N ASN A 217 23.33 0.24 16.62
CA ASN A 217 23.53 -1.12 17.11
C ASN A 217 24.84 -1.74 16.61
N GLU A 218 25.48 -1.10 15.63
CA GLU A 218 26.71 -1.54 14.96
C GLU A 218 27.95 -1.33 15.83
N PHE A 219 27.89 -0.35 16.75
CA PHE A 219 28.97 -0.04 17.67
C PHE A 219 28.83 -0.81 18.98
N ASN A 220 29.95 -1.15 19.61
CA ASN A 220 29.94 -1.75 20.95
C ASN A 220 29.49 -0.74 22.03
N SER A 221 29.67 0.56 21.81
CA SER A 221 29.16 1.65 22.64
C SER A 221 27.64 1.81 22.49
N LEU A 222 26.99 2.37 23.51
CA LEU A 222 25.60 2.84 23.40
C LEU A 222 25.61 4.24 22.78
N GLU A 223 25.38 4.30 21.47
CA GLU A 223 25.30 5.53 20.68
C GLU A 223 23.95 5.62 19.97
N TYR A 224 23.38 6.82 19.89
CA TYR A 224 22.10 7.08 19.22
C TYR A 224 22.31 8.04 18.05
N SER A 225 21.60 7.81 16.96
CA SER A 225 21.39 8.81 15.91
C SER A 225 20.21 9.69 16.27
N GLU A 226 20.39 11.00 16.18
CA GLU A 226 19.36 12.01 16.44
C GLU A 226 18.88 12.66 15.14
N LEU A 227 17.59 12.97 15.08
CA LEU A 227 16.97 13.70 13.98
C LEU A 227 16.42 15.05 14.45
N ASP A 228 16.65 16.10 13.66
CA ASP A 228 16.10 17.44 13.91
C ASP A 228 14.56 17.39 13.88
N MET A 229 13.92 18.14 14.78
CA MET A 229 12.46 18.16 14.91
C MET A 229 11.74 18.52 13.61
N ILE A 230 12.25 19.46 12.80
CA ILE A 230 11.60 19.81 11.52
C ILE A 230 11.61 18.60 10.59
N ASP A 231 12.76 17.95 10.44
CA ASP A 231 12.89 16.81 9.53
C ASP A 231 12.05 15.62 10.01
N PHE A 232 11.93 15.41 11.32
CA PHE A 232 11.06 14.39 11.91
C PHE A 232 9.58 14.66 11.58
N LEU A 233 9.08 15.88 11.86
CA LEU A 233 7.68 16.23 11.62
C LEU A 233 7.30 16.13 10.13
N ILE A 234 8.16 16.65 9.24
CA ILE A 234 7.87 16.69 7.81
C ILE A 234 7.95 15.31 7.16
N SER A 235 8.92 14.49 7.57
CA SER A 235 9.16 13.21 6.90
C SER A 235 8.04 12.19 7.11
N GLY A 236 7.18 12.40 8.12
CA GLY A 236 6.07 11.50 8.42
C GLY A 236 6.54 10.06 8.67
N GLY A 237 5.81 9.10 8.14
CA GLY A 237 6.09 7.68 8.30
C GLY A 237 5.57 7.10 9.60
N ILE A 238 6.06 5.90 9.93
CA ILE A 238 5.72 5.21 11.17
C ILE A 238 6.46 5.85 12.34
N ASP A 239 7.70 6.30 12.14
CA ASP A 239 8.50 6.98 13.16
C ASP A 239 7.71 8.13 13.81
N TYR A 240 7.02 8.94 13.00
CA TYR A 240 6.20 10.06 13.45
C TYR A 240 5.08 9.67 14.42
N LYS A 241 4.43 8.51 14.21
CA LYS A 241 3.28 8.05 15.02
C LYS A 241 3.65 7.76 16.48
N LEU A 242 4.93 7.56 16.78
CA LEU A 242 5.43 7.21 18.12
C LEU A 242 5.69 8.44 18.98
N LEU A 243 5.87 9.61 18.36
CA LEU A 243 6.03 10.89 19.05
C LEU A 243 4.73 11.71 19.04
N ASN A 244 4.01 11.73 17.91
CA ASN A 244 2.69 12.36 17.80
C ASN A 244 1.59 11.42 18.36
N THR A 245 1.55 11.31 19.69
CA THR A 245 0.61 10.47 20.42
C THR A 245 -0.45 11.29 21.14
N ASN A 246 -1.62 10.71 21.43
CA ASN A 246 -2.64 11.34 22.26
C ASN A 246 -2.90 10.53 23.56
N PRO A 247 -2.46 11.03 24.73
CA PRO A 247 -1.79 12.31 24.96
C PRO A 247 -0.31 12.31 24.52
N TYR A 248 0.27 13.51 24.33
CA TYR A 248 1.69 13.67 23.97
C TYR A 248 2.58 13.37 25.18
N TRP A 249 3.51 12.44 25.00
CA TRP A 249 4.52 12.15 26.03
C TRP A 249 5.76 13.06 25.91
N PHE A 250 6.06 13.53 24.69
CA PHE A 250 7.12 14.47 24.40
C PHE A 250 6.60 15.91 24.27
N ILE A 251 7.24 16.87 24.93
CA ILE A 251 6.99 18.30 24.73
C ILE A 251 8.28 19.11 24.90
N ASP A 252 8.35 20.24 24.20
CA ASP A 252 9.39 21.25 24.38
C ASP A 252 8.78 22.66 24.43
N LYS A 253 9.50 23.62 25.03
CA LYS A 253 9.11 25.04 25.07
C LYS A 253 8.88 25.63 23.69
N TYR A 254 9.57 25.11 22.67
CA TYR A 254 9.39 25.49 21.27
C TYR A 254 7.92 25.57 20.84
N PHE A 255 7.11 24.54 21.10
CA PHE A 255 5.71 24.54 20.64
C PHE A 255 4.85 25.62 21.33
N ILE A 256 5.15 25.89 22.60
CA ILE A 256 4.43 26.90 23.41
C ILE A 256 4.84 28.31 22.97
N ASP A 257 6.14 28.57 22.95
CA ASP A 257 6.71 29.88 22.66
C ASP A 257 6.46 30.30 21.21
N THR A 258 6.52 29.34 20.27
CA THR A 258 6.24 29.58 18.85
C THR A 258 4.77 29.96 18.63
N SER A 259 3.84 29.25 19.27
CA SER A 259 2.40 29.59 19.20
C SER A 259 2.15 31.01 19.73
N LYS A 260 2.80 31.38 20.83
CA LYS A 260 2.69 32.73 21.40
C LYS A 260 3.30 33.81 20.50
N ASN A 261 4.47 33.54 19.92
CA ASN A 261 5.14 34.46 18.99
C ASN A 261 4.32 34.66 17.71
N PHE A 262 3.71 33.60 17.19
CA PHE A 262 2.82 33.70 16.03
C PHE A 262 1.63 34.64 16.30
N GLU A 263 0.94 34.48 17.43
CA GLU A 263 -0.17 35.38 17.83
C GLU A 263 0.30 36.83 18.01
N LYS A 264 1.54 37.06 18.46
CA LYS A 264 2.11 38.41 18.52
C LYS A 264 2.19 39.05 17.13
N TYR A 265 2.77 38.39 16.14
CA TYR A 265 2.87 38.94 14.77
C TYR A 265 1.52 39.06 14.08
N LYS A 266 0.57 38.16 14.39
CA LYS A 266 -0.81 38.28 13.94
C LYS A 266 -1.47 39.56 14.48
N ASN A 267 -1.32 39.83 15.77
CA ASN A 267 -1.80 41.08 16.39
C ASN A 267 -1.10 42.32 15.80
N ASP A 268 0.21 42.26 15.56
CA ASP A 268 0.94 43.36 14.92
C ASP A 268 0.42 43.62 13.48
N TYR A 269 0.08 42.58 12.72
CA TYR A 269 -0.58 42.74 11.42
C TYR A 269 -1.94 43.43 11.54
N GLU A 270 -2.81 42.94 12.44
CA GLU A 270 -4.17 43.46 12.62
C GLU A 270 -4.18 44.93 13.07
N ILE A 271 -3.27 45.31 13.96
CA ILE A 271 -3.22 46.65 14.56
C ILE A 271 -2.43 47.63 13.69
N LYS A 272 -1.26 47.23 13.17
CA LYS A 272 -0.28 48.17 12.57
C LYS A 272 -0.24 48.14 11.05
N ILE A 273 -0.61 47.04 10.39
CA ILE A 273 -0.43 46.86 8.94
C ILE A 273 -1.76 46.91 8.17
N LYS A 274 -2.81 46.22 8.65
CA LYS A 274 -4.04 45.96 7.90
C LYS A 274 -4.67 47.22 7.29
N ASN A 275 -4.72 48.31 8.07
CA ASN A 275 -5.33 49.58 7.66
C ASN A 275 -4.30 50.70 7.38
N ASN A 276 -3.00 50.39 7.28
CA ASN A 276 -1.95 51.39 7.12
C ASN A 276 -1.76 51.82 5.66
N ASN A 277 -2.06 53.07 5.32
CA ASN A 277 -2.01 53.58 3.95
C ASN A 277 -0.60 53.61 3.33
N TYR A 278 0.47 53.53 4.12
CA TYR A 278 1.86 53.52 3.63
C TYR A 278 2.34 52.14 3.15
N ILE A 279 1.56 51.09 3.36
CA ILE A 279 1.86 49.73 2.91
C ILE A 279 0.98 49.40 1.70
N ALA A 280 1.58 48.86 0.64
CA ALA A 280 0.86 48.46 -0.57
C ALA A 280 -0.23 47.42 -0.27
N ASN A 281 -1.36 47.51 -0.99
CA ASN A 281 -2.50 46.62 -0.75
C ASN A 281 -2.17 45.15 -1.05
N SER A 282 -1.31 44.89 -2.04
CA SER A 282 -0.80 43.55 -2.36
C SER A 282 -0.19 42.88 -1.12
N ILE A 283 0.74 43.56 -0.45
CA ILE A 283 1.44 43.07 0.75
C ILE A 283 0.46 42.75 1.88
N LYS A 284 -0.51 43.64 2.13
CA LYS A 284 -1.51 43.45 3.20
C LYS A 284 -2.35 42.21 2.97
N LEU A 285 -2.85 42.02 1.75
CA LEU A 285 -3.67 40.86 1.38
C LEU A 285 -2.87 39.56 1.45
N TYR A 286 -1.60 39.58 1.03
CA TYR A 286 -0.71 38.42 1.20
C TYR A 286 -0.51 38.05 2.67
N LEU A 287 -0.26 39.04 3.56
CA LEU A 287 -0.17 38.81 5.00
C LEU A 287 -1.51 38.35 5.61
N GLU A 288 -2.64 38.88 5.14
CA GLU A 288 -3.96 38.43 5.59
C GLU A 288 -4.15 36.93 5.39
N GLN A 289 -3.81 36.43 4.19
CA GLN A 289 -3.90 35.01 3.88
C GLN A 289 -2.90 34.19 4.69
N LYS A 290 -1.67 34.69 4.89
CA LYS A 290 -0.66 34.03 5.74
C LYS A 290 -1.18 33.75 7.16
N PHE A 291 -1.89 34.70 7.76
CA PHE A 291 -2.42 34.60 9.13
C PHE A 291 -3.77 33.88 9.26
N LYS A 292 -4.37 33.40 8.15
CA LYS A 292 -5.50 32.47 8.21
C LYS A 292 -5.10 31.06 8.63
N ILE A 293 -3.82 30.72 8.52
CA ILE A 293 -3.25 29.42 8.90
C ILE A 293 -2.82 29.44 10.35
N ASN A 294 -3.02 28.33 11.06
CA ASN A 294 -2.47 28.13 12.39
C ASN A 294 -1.09 27.46 12.31
N VAL A 295 -0.19 27.76 13.24
CA VAL A 295 1.12 27.09 13.33
C VAL A 295 0.97 25.57 13.45
N LYS A 296 -0.07 25.10 14.15
CA LYS A 296 -0.37 23.67 14.30
C LYS A 296 -0.63 22.98 12.95
N ASP A 297 -1.27 23.68 12.03
CA ASP A 297 -1.56 23.18 10.68
C ASP A 297 -0.26 22.86 9.93
N ILE A 298 0.80 23.65 10.16
CA ILE A 298 2.13 23.44 9.58
C ILE A 298 2.86 22.28 10.25
N TRP A 299 2.76 22.13 11.58
CA TRP A 299 3.41 21.02 12.30
C TRP A 299 2.81 19.64 11.97
N GLU A 300 1.52 19.58 11.68
CA GLU A 300 0.85 18.34 11.27
C GLU A 300 1.02 18.06 9.76
N LEU A 301 1.56 19.00 8.98
CA LEU A 301 1.76 18.85 7.54
C LEU A 301 3.02 18.02 7.23
N ASN A 302 2.83 16.80 6.75
CA ASN A 302 3.92 15.85 6.50
C ASN A 302 3.74 15.01 5.24
N LEU A 303 4.78 14.28 4.84
CA LEU A 303 4.77 13.49 3.61
C LEU A 303 3.76 12.34 3.60
N SER A 304 3.39 11.76 4.75
CA SER A 304 2.37 10.69 4.78
C SER A 304 1.01 11.21 4.37
N TYR A 305 0.69 12.47 4.66
CA TYR A 305 -0.52 13.12 4.14
C TYR A 305 -0.45 13.27 2.60
N PHE A 306 0.67 13.75 2.06
CA PHE A 306 0.81 13.90 0.60
C PHE A 306 0.94 12.56 -0.14
N SER A 307 1.53 11.53 0.47
CA SER A 307 1.53 10.16 -0.03
C SER A 307 0.10 9.67 -0.28
N LYS A 308 -0.81 9.97 0.65
CA LYS A 308 -2.25 9.70 0.50
C LYS A 308 -2.89 10.50 -0.63
N GLU A 309 -2.77 11.81 -0.58
CA GLU A 309 -3.48 12.69 -1.53
C GLU A 309 -2.99 12.53 -2.98
N PHE A 310 -1.72 12.16 -3.17
CA PHE A 310 -1.12 11.96 -4.49
C PHE A 310 -1.02 10.49 -4.93
N GLN A 311 -1.39 9.53 -4.08
CA GLN A 311 -1.23 8.10 -4.35
C GLN A 311 0.25 7.72 -4.61
N ILE A 312 1.18 8.28 -3.82
CA ILE A 312 2.62 8.09 -3.98
C ILE A 312 3.17 7.17 -2.89
N MET A 313 3.91 6.13 -3.30
CA MET A 313 4.69 5.26 -2.43
C MET A 313 5.93 5.97 -1.93
N MET A 314 6.18 5.91 -0.62
CA MET A 314 7.38 6.44 0.03
C MET A 314 7.93 5.48 1.09
N PRO A 315 9.22 5.54 1.43
CA PRO A 315 9.73 4.79 2.57
C PRO A 315 9.11 5.30 3.88
N GLU A 316 8.51 4.39 4.65
CA GLU A 316 7.73 4.73 5.86
C GLU A 316 8.49 4.46 7.16
N ARG A 317 9.65 3.77 7.09
CA ARG A 317 10.43 3.32 8.24
C ARG A 317 11.84 3.88 8.14
N TYR A 318 12.26 4.61 9.17
CA TYR A 318 13.61 5.17 9.26
C TYR A 318 14.02 5.93 7.98
N ASN A 319 13.08 6.65 7.37
CA ASN A 319 13.23 7.23 6.04
C ASN A 319 14.34 8.30 5.93
N ASN A 320 14.79 8.86 7.07
CA ASN A 320 15.97 9.75 7.13
C ASN A 320 17.29 9.02 7.42
N ALA A 321 17.25 7.73 7.77
CA ALA A 321 18.43 6.90 8.07
C ALA A 321 18.72 5.81 7.02
N LEU A 322 18.02 5.84 5.88
CA LEU A 322 18.09 4.81 4.84
C LEU A 322 19.49 4.54 4.28
N ASN A 323 20.43 5.49 4.35
CA ASN A 323 21.80 5.28 3.84
C ASN A 323 22.56 4.19 4.61
N HIS A 324 22.20 3.96 5.87
CA HIS A 324 22.70 2.85 6.66
C HIS A 324 22.13 1.51 6.14
N TYR A 325 20.81 1.47 5.99
CA TYR A 325 20.06 0.27 5.63
C TYR A 325 20.16 -0.12 4.16
N TYR A 326 20.33 0.83 3.23
CA TYR A 326 20.31 0.64 1.78
C TYR A 326 21.50 1.30 1.09
N ARG A 327 22.08 0.59 0.10
CA ARG A 327 22.96 1.20 -0.89
C ARG A 327 22.12 1.59 -2.09
N LYS A 328 21.85 2.88 -2.21
CA LYS A 328 21.01 3.44 -3.27
C LYS A 328 21.68 3.26 -4.61
N GLU A 329 20.99 2.58 -5.53
CA GLU A 329 21.28 2.62 -6.96
C GLU A 329 20.43 3.72 -7.59
N TYR A 330 21.05 4.62 -8.34
CA TYR A 330 20.39 5.75 -8.97
C TYR A 330 20.00 5.45 -10.42
N TYR A 331 18.82 5.90 -10.80
CA TYR A 331 18.18 5.74 -12.10
C TYR A 331 17.86 7.11 -12.69
N VAL A 332 17.95 7.23 -14.02
CA VAL A 332 17.75 8.51 -14.73
C VAL A 332 16.28 8.68 -15.10
N ILE A 333 15.76 9.90 -14.90
CA ILE A 333 14.41 10.31 -15.29
C ILE A 333 14.49 11.25 -16.49
N ASP A 334 13.89 10.84 -17.62
CA ASP A 334 13.59 11.72 -18.75
C ASP A 334 12.13 12.18 -18.66
N TYR A 335 11.94 13.49 -18.48
CA TYR A 335 10.63 14.13 -18.28
C TYR A 335 9.78 14.25 -19.55
N PHE A 336 10.31 13.88 -20.72
CA PHE A 336 9.55 13.79 -21.96
C PHE A 336 9.05 12.37 -22.21
N LYS A 337 9.80 11.36 -21.73
CA LYS A 337 9.50 9.95 -21.97
C LYS A 337 8.92 9.21 -20.78
N ASN A 338 9.48 9.37 -19.59
CA ASN A 338 9.19 8.51 -18.43
C ASN A 338 8.18 9.14 -17.45
N TYR A 339 8.15 10.47 -17.35
CA TYR A 339 7.40 11.20 -16.32
C TYR A 339 6.52 12.30 -16.92
N ASN A 340 5.33 12.55 -16.35
CA ASN A 340 4.38 13.58 -16.78
C ASN A 340 3.62 14.19 -15.57
N ILE A 341 2.57 14.97 -15.84
CA ILE A 341 1.73 15.59 -14.79
C ILE A 341 1.02 14.56 -13.89
N ASN A 342 0.83 13.33 -14.36
CA ASN A 342 0.26 12.21 -13.61
C ASN A 342 1.34 11.34 -12.93
N GLY A 343 2.62 11.72 -13.03
CA GLY A 343 3.74 11.02 -12.41
C GLY A 343 4.50 10.17 -13.42
N PHE A 344 5.05 9.04 -12.99
CA PHE A 344 5.60 8.06 -13.92
C PHE A 344 4.48 7.49 -14.81
N LYS A 345 4.69 7.41 -16.13
CA LYS A 345 3.65 6.97 -17.09
C LYS A 345 3.04 5.60 -16.77
N ASN A 346 3.83 4.69 -16.19
CA ASN A 346 3.41 3.33 -15.79
C ASN A 346 3.43 3.13 -14.27
N GLY A 347 3.26 4.21 -13.49
CA GLY A 347 3.37 4.17 -12.03
C GLY A 347 4.80 3.91 -11.52
N GLN A 348 4.96 3.83 -10.19
CA GLN A 348 6.28 3.73 -9.56
C GLN A 348 6.91 2.33 -9.63
N ILE A 349 6.15 1.27 -9.91
CA ILE A 349 6.65 -0.12 -9.97
C ILE A 349 6.97 -0.54 -11.41
N LYS A 350 6.03 -0.38 -12.35
CA LYS A 350 6.15 -0.89 -13.73
C LYS A 350 6.93 0.04 -14.67
N THR A 351 7.27 1.26 -14.23
CA THR A 351 8.09 2.17 -15.03
C THR A 351 9.50 1.59 -15.24
N LYS A 352 10.03 1.70 -16.46
CA LYS A 352 11.38 1.21 -16.80
C LYS A 352 12.31 2.41 -16.88
N LEU A 353 13.21 2.54 -15.89
CA LEU A 353 14.21 3.59 -15.86
C LEU A 353 15.61 3.00 -16.11
N PRO A 354 16.47 3.67 -16.91
CA PRO A 354 17.85 3.24 -17.07
C PRO A 354 18.68 3.56 -15.82
N LEU A 355 19.63 2.69 -15.49
CA LEU A 355 20.63 2.95 -14.46
C LEU A 355 21.50 4.14 -14.86
N SER A 356 21.79 5.00 -13.89
CA SER A 356 22.69 6.13 -14.08
C SER A 356 24.14 5.68 -14.24
N LYS A 357 24.87 6.32 -15.15
CA LYS A 357 26.33 6.17 -15.27
C LYS A 357 27.06 6.55 -13.97
N TYR A 358 26.47 7.46 -13.19
CA TYR A 358 27.03 7.97 -11.95
C TYR A 358 27.05 6.96 -10.80
N ASN A 359 26.42 5.78 -10.94
CA ASN A 359 26.48 4.73 -9.91
C ASN A 359 27.93 4.29 -9.60
N LYS A 360 28.84 4.39 -10.57
CA LYS A 360 30.27 4.08 -10.37
C LYS A 360 31.03 5.16 -9.60
N GLU A 361 30.46 6.36 -9.51
CA GLU A 361 31.06 7.55 -8.89
C GLU A 361 30.49 7.81 -7.49
N ILE A 362 29.61 6.93 -6.99
CA ILE A 362 29.10 6.98 -5.63
C ILE A 362 30.27 6.82 -4.65
N ILE A 363 30.42 7.79 -3.76
CA ILE A 363 31.41 7.74 -2.68
C ILE A 363 30.99 6.67 -1.67
N ASN A 364 31.93 5.77 -1.35
CA ASN A 364 31.75 4.72 -0.36
C ASN A 364 32.72 4.96 0.81
N LYS A 365 32.22 5.62 1.86
CA LYS A 365 32.94 5.90 3.10
C LYS A 365 32.22 5.22 4.26
N PRO A 366 32.62 3.99 4.64
CA PRO A 366 31.98 3.27 5.72
C PRO A 366 32.14 3.98 7.06
N GLU A 367 31.16 3.81 7.94
CA GLU A 367 31.24 4.24 9.34
C GLU A 367 32.02 3.21 10.17
N LEU A 368 31.87 1.92 9.82
CA LEU A 368 32.57 0.80 10.44
C LEU A 368 33.03 -0.21 9.38
N ILE A 369 34.27 -0.69 9.48
CA ILE A 369 34.82 -1.77 8.66
C ILE A 369 35.02 -3.01 9.55
N VAL A 370 34.39 -4.11 9.16
CA VAL A 370 34.50 -5.41 9.82
C VAL A 370 35.55 -6.24 9.10
N ASN A 371 36.68 -6.46 9.75
CA ASN A 371 37.73 -7.37 9.29
C ASN A 371 37.45 -8.78 9.84
N LEU A 372 37.02 -9.69 8.96
CA LEU A 372 36.90 -11.11 9.29
C LEU A 372 38.28 -11.76 9.26
N ILE A 373 38.75 -12.27 10.40
CA ILE A 373 40.07 -12.89 10.55
C ILE A 373 39.95 -14.39 10.82
N ASN A 374 40.92 -15.17 10.35
CA ASN A 374 41.04 -16.58 10.73
C ASN A 374 41.83 -16.77 12.05
N GLN A 375 42.01 -18.02 12.46
CA GLN A 375 42.79 -18.39 13.65
C GLN A 375 44.24 -17.89 13.62
N ASN A 376 44.79 -17.61 12.42
CA ASN A 376 46.15 -17.09 12.24
C ASN A 376 46.20 -15.54 12.23
N ASN A 377 45.12 -14.86 12.60
CA ASN A 377 44.95 -13.39 12.54
C ASN A 377 45.12 -12.78 11.14
N THR A 378 44.98 -13.58 10.08
CA THR A 378 44.98 -13.08 8.70
C THR A 378 43.56 -12.69 8.29
N VAL A 379 43.41 -11.50 7.70
CA VAL A 379 42.11 -10.98 7.23
C VAL A 379 41.69 -11.76 5.99
N LEU A 380 40.53 -12.42 6.07
CA LEU A 380 39.89 -13.14 4.98
C LEU A 380 39.00 -12.21 4.13
N MET A 381 38.31 -11.27 4.79
CA MET A 381 37.36 -10.36 4.15
C MET A 381 37.29 -9.05 4.94
N LYS A 382 37.12 -7.93 4.21
CA LYS A 382 36.75 -6.62 4.79
C LYS A 382 35.35 -6.25 4.33
N SER A 383 34.46 -6.03 5.28
CA SER A 383 33.06 -5.68 5.03
C SER A 383 32.70 -4.30 5.56
N ASN A 384 31.99 -3.55 4.74
CA ASN A 384 31.64 -2.16 5.02
C ASN A 384 30.24 -2.07 5.65
N ILE A 385 30.15 -1.36 6.77
CA ILE A 385 28.90 -0.89 7.37
C ILE A 385 28.86 0.62 7.22
N TYR A 386 27.82 1.13 6.58
CA TYR A 386 27.65 2.54 6.27
C TYR A 386 26.80 3.22 7.36
N GLY A 387 27.06 4.51 7.58
CA GLY A 387 26.28 5.30 8.53
C GLY A 387 25.01 5.87 7.91
N ASP A 388 24.12 6.34 8.76
CA ASP A 388 22.88 6.99 8.33
C ASP A 388 23.08 8.45 7.86
N GLY A 389 24.19 9.08 8.27
CA GLY A 389 24.51 10.48 7.99
C GLY A 389 23.90 11.47 8.98
N LEU A 390 23.25 10.98 10.03
CA LEU A 390 22.71 11.76 11.13
C LEU A 390 23.79 12.06 12.19
N LYS A 391 23.49 13.01 13.09
CA LYS A 391 24.37 13.29 14.23
C LYS A 391 24.28 12.15 15.25
N GLY A 392 25.44 11.70 15.73
CA GLY A 392 25.54 10.69 16.78
C GLY A 392 25.75 11.31 18.16
N THR A 393 25.13 10.73 19.19
CA THR A 393 25.35 11.09 20.59
C THR A 393 25.59 9.84 21.45
N VAL A 394 26.37 9.99 22.52
CA VAL A 394 26.49 8.99 23.60
C VAL A 394 25.56 9.32 24.77
N ASP A 395 24.99 10.52 24.80
CA ASP A 395 24.06 10.94 25.83
C ASP A 395 22.70 10.29 25.60
N ASN A 396 22.19 9.59 26.61
CA ASN A 396 20.91 8.90 26.50
C ASN A 396 19.75 9.87 26.76
N PHE A 397 19.06 10.28 25.69
CA PHE A 397 17.88 11.14 25.75
C PHE A 397 16.82 10.62 26.74
N TYR A 398 16.46 9.34 26.66
CA TYR A 398 15.40 8.74 27.47
C TYR A 398 15.71 8.75 28.96
N SER A 399 16.99 8.62 29.34
CA SER A 399 17.42 8.72 30.73
C SER A 399 17.33 10.14 31.29
N ASN A 400 17.48 11.15 30.42
CA ASN A 400 17.50 12.56 30.81
C ASN A 400 16.13 13.22 30.76
N TYR A 401 15.25 12.76 29.86
CA TYR A 401 13.93 13.31 29.66
C TYR A 401 12.97 13.00 30.83
N ILE A 402 12.22 14.00 31.27
CA ILE A 402 11.19 13.86 32.32
C ILE A 402 9.83 14.02 31.66
N ILE A 403 8.96 13.03 31.80
CA ILE A 403 7.63 13.08 31.21
C ILE A 403 6.79 14.17 31.89
N PRO A 404 6.13 15.08 31.15
CA PRO A 404 5.38 16.21 31.72
C PRO A 404 4.04 15.76 32.33
N TYR A 405 3.84 16.08 33.61
CA TYR A 405 2.62 15.73 34.36
C TYR A 405 1.42 16.64 34.07
N ASN A 406 1.65 17.93 33.80
CA ASN A 406 0.58 18.89 33.59
C ASN A 406 -0.03 18.81 32.18
N LEU A 407 -1.37 18.80 32.11
CA LEU A 407 -2.15 18.76 30.87
C LEU A 407 -2.32 20.14 30.21
N ASN A 408 -1.96 21.24 30.91
CA ASN A 408 -2.05 22.62 30.37
C ASN A 408 -1.21 22.85 29.11
N TYR A 409 -0.42 21.85 28.72
CA TYR A 409 0.47 21.87 27.58
C TYR A 409 0.04 20.85 26.50
N GLU A 410 -1.12 20.20 26.65
CA GLU A 410 -1.65 19.29 25.64
C GLU A 410 -2.31 20.08 24.52
N HIS A 411 -1.87 19.80 23.29
CA HIS A 411 -2.52 20.28 22.10
C HIS A 411 -3.56 19.24 21.65
N SER A 412 -4.71 19.64 21.13
CA SER A 412 -5.54 18.71 20.35
C SER A 412 -4.84 18.46 19.02
N ILE A 413 -4.73 17.19 18.59
CA ILE A 413 -4.35 16.86 17.20
C ILE A 413 -5.32 17.62 16.28
N ASN A 414 -4.79 18.46 15.40
CA ASN A 414 -5.61 19.19 14.44
C ASN A 414 -5.70 18.38 13.16
N TYR A 415 -6.92 18.06 12.73
CA TYR A 415 -7.18 17.37 11.46
C TYR A 415 -7.41 18.36 10.29
N SER A 416 -7.43 19.66 10.57
CA SER A 416 -7.45 20.71 9.55
C SER A 416 -6.02 21.00 9.10
N TYR A 417 -5.62 20.42 7.96
CA TYR A 417 -4.28 20.61 7.38
C TYR A 417 -4.24 21.94 6.58
N LEU A 418 -4.68 21.92 5.32
CA LEU A 418 -4.68 23.09 4.44
C LEU A 418 -6.11 23.60 4.14
N ASP A 419 -7.08 23.28 4.99
CA ASP A 419 -8.50 23.61 4.73
C ASP A 419 -8.76 25.11 4.71
N ASN A 420 -7.99 25.88 5.49
CA ASN A 420 -8.09 27.34 5.58
C ASN A 420 -7.45 28.09 4.38
N VAL A 421 -6.80 27.38 3.44
CA VAL A 421 -6.20 27.99 2.25
C VAL A 421 -7.22 28.08 1.11
N ASN A 422 -7.66 29.29 0.79
CA ASN A 422 -8.59 29.56 -0.32
C ASN A 422 -7.83 29.97 -1.60
N ILE A 423 -7.72 29.05 -2.58
CA ILE A 423 -7.02 29.28 -3.85
C ILE A 423 -7.66 30.42 -4.65
N GLU A 424 -9.00 30.49 -4.71
CA GLU A 424 -9.71 31.49 -5.51
C GLU A 424 -9.52 32.91 -4.99
N GLU A 425 -9.42 33.08 -3.67
CA GLU A 425 -9.10 34.37 -3.07
C GLU A 425 -7.65 34.77 -3.35
N ILE A 426 -6.71 33.83 -3.21
CA ILE A 426 -5.28 34.07 -3.40
C ILE A 426 -4.98 34.47 -4.85
N GLU A 427 -5.60 33.82 -5.83
CA GLU A 427 -5.40 34.16 -7.25
C GLU A 427 -5.90 35.55 -7.64
N LYS A 428 -6.78 36.17 -6.85
CA LYS A 428 -7.29 37.53 -7.06
C LYS A 428 -6.37 38.60 -6.46
N ILE A 429 -5.39 38.22 -5.64
CA ILE A 429 -4.43 39.17 -5.05
C ILE A 429 -3.47 39.64 -6.15
N PRO A 430 -3.33 40.97 -6.37
CA PRO A 430 -2.39 41.47 -7.37
C PRO A 430 -0.94 41.13 -6.97
N PRO A 431 -0.07 40.78 -7.93
CA PRO A 431 1.33 40.51 -7.65
C PRO A 431 2.03 41.75 -7.09
N ILE A 432 3.02 41.55 -6.22
CA ILE A 432 3.85 42.62 -5.67
C ILE A 432 4.82 43.08 -6.77
N ASN A 433 4.66 44.32 -7.24
CA ASN A 433 5.52 44.91 -8.26
C ASN A 433 6.75 45.59 -7.63
N ASP A 434 7.76 45.93 -8.44
CA ASP A 434 8.99 46.62 -8.00
C ASP A 434 8.69 47.92 -7.22
N GLU A 435 7.70 48.69 -7.68
CA GLU A 435 7.25 49.93 -7.02
C GLU A 435 6.65 49.73 -5.63
N ASP A 436 6.13 48.53 -5.33
CA ASP A 436 5.60 48.17 -4.02
C ASP A 436 6.71 47.74 -3.04
N ILE A 437 7.92 47.49 -3.53
CA ILE A 437 9.02 46.94 -2.74
C ILE A 437 9.80 48.06 -2.07
N TYR A 438 9.71 48.11 -0.74
CA TYR A 438 10.59 48.95 0.07
C TYR A 438 11.68 48.09 0.75
N PRO A 439 12.92 48.02 0.20
CA PRO A 439 13.86 46.96 0.54
C PRO A 439 14.63 47.21 1.84
N TYR A 440 14.70 46.20 2.71
CA TYR A 440 15.63 46.16 3.83
C TYR A 440 16.99 45.59 3.41
N ARG A 441 18.07 46.37 3.52
CA ARG A 441 19.39 45.99 2.96
C ARG A 441 20.05 44.77 3.64
N LYS A 442 19.78 44.52 4.93
CA LYS A 442 20.38 43.42 5.71
C LYS A 442 19.47 42.18 5.76
N ASN A 443 18.98 41.76 4.60
CA ASN A 443 18.00 40.68 4.46
C ASN A 443 18.59 39.26 4.41
N ALA A 444 19.92 39.11 4.32
CA ALA A 444 20.58 37.82 4.14
C ALA A 444 21.82 37.68 5.02
N ASP A 445 22.10 36.46 5.46
CA ASP A 445 23.39 36.07 6.02
C ASP A 445 24.38 35.69 4.91
N THR A 446 25.68 35.70 5.23
CA THR A 446 26.68 35.09 4.35
C THR A 446 26.53 33.57 4.44
N PHE A 447 26.43 32.88 3.29
CA PHE A 447 26.29 31.43 3.26
C PHE A 447 27.59 30.74 3.71
N ILE A 448 27.47 29.67 4.49
CA ILE A 448 28.59 28.87 4.98
C ILE A 448 28.40 27.43 4.50
N PRO A 449 29.31 26.87 3.66
CA PRO A 449 29.22 25.49 3.21
C PRO A 449 29.48 24.52 4.36
N VAL A 450 28.79 23.38 4.35
CA VAL A 450 28.95 22.31 5.36
C VAL A 450 29.77 21.17 4.75
N TYR A 451 31.00 20.98 5.23
CA TYR A 451 31.86 19.87 4.82
C TYR A 451 31.79 18.73 5.83
N ASN A 452 31.59 17.50 5.34
CA ASN A 452 31.45 16.32 6.18
C ASN A 452 32.78 15.54 6.23
N ILE A 453 33.30 15.33 7.45
CA ILE A 453 34.49 14.50 7.67
C ILE A 453 34.04 13.22 8.37
N THR A 454 33.93 12.12 7.62
CA THR A 454 33.63 10.79 8.15
C THR A 454 34.92 10.03 8.44
N LYS A 455 35.10 9.56 9.67
CA LYS A 455 36.20 8.65 10.05
C LYS A 455 35.65 7.23 10.18
N ALA A 456 36.22 6.30 9.43
CA ALA A 456 35.88 4.88 9.56
C ALA A 456 36.54 4.29 10.82
N LYS A 457 35.78 3.54 11.62
CA LYS A 457 36.33 2.67 12.67
C LYS A 457 36.62 1.29 12.05
N GLU A 458 37.69 0.60 12.49
CA GLU A 458 37.93 -0.80 12.10
C GLU A 458 37.76 -1.71 13.34
N ILE A 459 37.13 -2.86 13.15
CA ILE A 459 37.03 -3.92 14.14
C ILE A 459 37.42 -5.27 13.54
N ASN A 460 38.02 -6.15 14.35
CA ASN A 460 38.36 -7.52 13.94
C ASN A 460 37.39 -8.50 14.59
N THR A 461 36.94 -9.50 13.84
CA THR A 461 36.12 -10.60 14.34
C THR A 461 36.58 -11.94 13.78
N THR A 462 36.53 -12.99 14.59
CA THR A 462 36.74 -14.38 14.14
C THR A 462 35.45 -15.07 13.72
N THR A 463 34.31 -14.59 14.22
CA THR A 463 32.98 -15.08 13.84
C THR A 463 32.40 -14.20 12.74
N PRO A 464 31.97 -14.78 11.61
CA PRO A 464 31.40 -14.01 10.51
C PRO A 464 30.05 -13.40 10.92
N LEU A 465 29.92 -12.10 10.70
CA LEU A 465 28.70 -11.32 10.93
C LEU A 465 27.77 -11.38 9.70
N PRO A 466 26.50 -10.96 9.83
CA PRO A 466 25.56 -10.90 8.70
C PRO A 466 26.10 -10.17 7.46
N VAL A 467 26.79 -9.04 7.67
CA VAL A 467 27.39 -8.25 6.58
C VAL A 467 28.47 -9.02 5.81
N ASN A 468 29.20 -9.93 6.47
CA ASN A 468 30.21 -10.77 5.80
C ASN A 468 29.53 -11.80 4.88
N TYR A 469 28.45 -12.42 5.36
CA TYR A 469 27.65 -13.35 4.56
C TYR A 469 27.02 -12.66 3.36
N LEU A 470 26.50 -11.44 3.55
CA LEU A 470 25.93 -10.66 2.45
C LEU A 470 26.99 -10.32 1.39
N GLN A 471 28.21 -9.95 1.79
CA GLN A 471 29.30 -9.67 0.85
C GLN A 471 29.77 -10.92 0.10
N ALA A 472 29.76 -12.10 0.72
CA ALA A 472 30.13 -13.36 0.07
C ALA A 472 29.17 -13.79 -1.06
N GLN A 473 27.98 -13.18 -1.14
CA GLN A 473 26.99 -13.39 -2.20
C GLN A 473 27.21 -12.47 -3.41
N MET A 474 28.08 -11.48 -3.29
CA MET A 474 28.35 -10.51 -4.35
C MET A 474 29.54 -10.95 -5.20
N ILE A 475 29.41 -10.85 -6.54
CA ILE A 475 30.49 -11.17 -7.47
C ILE A 475 30.53 -10.26 -8.70
N ASP A 476 31.74 -9.91 -9.13
CA ASP A 476 32.02 -9.15 -10.35
C ASP A 476 32.35 -10.03 -11.56
N SER A 477 32.80 -11.27 -11.35
CA SER A 477 33.06 -12.27 -12.40
C SER A 477 31.79 -12.65 -13.18
N ASN A 478 31.98 -12.95 -14.47
CA ASN A 478 30.96 -13.54 -15.35
C ASN A 478 30.92 -15.09 -15.24
N ASP A 479 31.97 -15.70 -14.71
CA ASP A 479 31.97 -17.10 -14.34
C ASP A 479 31.48 -17.23 -12.90
N ILE A 480 30.34 -17.92 -12.72
CA ILE A 480 29.64 -18.04 -11.44
C ILE A 480 29.53 -19.52 -11.14
N ASN A 481 30.12 -19.94 -10.01
CA ASN A 481 29.92 -21.27 -9.44
C ASN A 481 29.35 -21.09 -8.03
N LEU A 482 28.15 -21.61 -7.78
CA LEU A 482 27.49 -21.48 -6.48
C LEU A 482 28.07 -22.47 -5.48
N SER A 483 28.12 -22.10 -4.21
CA SER A 483 28.56 -22.95 -3.09
C SER A 483 27.82 -22.59 -1.81
N SER A 484 27.37 -23.60 -1.07
CA SER A 484 26.78 -23.46 0.27
C SER A 484 27.80 -23.33 1.40
N ASP A 485 29.08 -23.60 1.12
CA ASP A 485 30.18 -23.45 2.09
C ASP A 485 30.77 -22.04 2.04
N PHE A 486 30.46 -21.23 3.07
CA PHE A 486 30.96 -19.87 3.23
C PHE A 486 32.49 -19.80 3.33
N LEU A 487 33.12 -20.68 4.11
CA LEU A 487 34.57 -20.65 4.33
C LEU A 487 35.31 -20.99 3.03
N LYS A 488 34.78 -21.92 2.24
CA LYS A 488 35.33 -22.27 0.92
C LYS A 488 35.26 -21.10 -0.06
N VAL A 489 34.17 -20.33 -0.06
CA VAL A 489 34.00 -19.16 -0.94
C VAL A 489 35.07 -18.11 -0.63
N ILE A 490 35.19 -17.69 0.63
CA ILE A 490 36.13 -16.61 1.03
C ILE A 490 37.60 -17.04 0.96
N SER A 491 37.89 -18.35 1.04
CA SER A 491 39.25 -18.88 0.92
C SER A 491 39.67 -19.14 -0.53
N SER A 492 38.72 -19.11 -1.47
CA SER A 492 39.00 -19.45 -2.87
C SER A 492 39.69 -18.31 -3.61
N LYS A 493 40.69 -18.65 -4.44
CA LYS A 493 41.22 -17.74 -5.48
C LYS A 493 40.41 -17.80 -6.79
N GLY A 494 39.27 -18.48 -6.77
CA GLY A 494 38.47 -18.85 -7.95
C GLY A 494 37.15 -18.08 -8.04
N SER A 495 36.20 -18.62 -8.80
CA SER A 495 34.92 -17.98 -9.14
C SER A 495 33.72 -18.45 -8.30
N LEU A 496 33.96 -18.87 -7.05
CA LEU A 496 32.92 -19.34 -6.14
C LEU A 496 32.14 -18.17 -5.53
N VAL A 497 30.84 -18.35 -5.35
CA VAL A 497 29.93 -17.39 -4.70
C VAL A 497 29.04 -18.11 -3.70
N TYR A 498 28.80 -17.48 -2.56
CA TYR A 498 27.92 -18.04 -1.54
C TYR A 498 26.46 -18.04 -2.00
N SER A 499 25.79 -19.18 -1.85
CA SER A 499 24.35 -19.34 -2.08
C SER A 499 23.75 -20.33 -1.11
N PHE A 500 22.53 -20.05 -0.67
CA PHE A 500 21.70 -20.95 0.15
C PHE A 500 20.58 -21.62 -0.66
N LEU A 501 20.59 -21.46 -1.99
CA LEU A 501 19.59 -22.01 -2.91
C LEU A 501 19.87 -23.51 -3.17
N ASN A 502 19.56 -24.35 -2.20
CA ASN A 502 19.89 -25.78 -2.24
C ASN A 502 19.28 -26.49 -3.46
N ASN A 503 17.96 -26.37 -3.68
CA ASN A 503 17.30 -27.06 -4.79
C ASN A 503 17.89 -26.62 -6.14
N THR A 504 18.25 -25.34 -6.25
CA THR A 504 18.85 -24.78 -7.46
C THR A 504 20.28 -25.30 -7.67
N MET A 505 21.10 -25.35 -6.62
CA MET A 505 22.45 -25.91 -6.68
C MET A 505 22.43 -27.40 -7.01
N ASP A 506 21.56 -28.18 -6.35
CA ASP A 506 21.38 -29.61 -6.58
C ASP A 506 21.00 -29.89 -8.04
N TYR A 507 20.11 -29.07 -8.62
CA TYR A 507 19.74 -29.18 -10.04
C TYR A 507 20.91 -28.86 -10.98
N LEU A 508 21.67 -27.80 -10.70
CA LEU A 508 22.84 -27.43 -11.51
C LEU A 508 23.94 -28.49 -11.45
N GLU A 509 24.13 -29.13 -10.29
CA GLU A 509 25.06 -30.26 -10.15
C GLU A 509 24.56 -31.50 -10.91
N PHE A 510 23.27 -31.79 -10.83
CA PHE A 510 22.64 -32.92 -11.52
C PHE A 510 22.85 -32.86 -13.05
N ILE A 511 22.70 -31.69 -13.66
CA ILE A 511 22.85 -31.50 -15.12
C ILE A 511 24.28 -31.17 -15.57
N LYS A 512 25.26 -31.12 -14.65
CA LYS A 512 26.61 -30.61 -14.92
C LYS A 512 27.34 -31.34 -16.04
N TYR A 513 27.11 -32.64 -16.17
CA TYR A 513 27.75 -33.51 -17.17
C TYR A 513 26.79 -33.93 -18.30
N ASP A 514 25.62 -33.29 -18.40
CA ASP A 514 24.69 -33.51 -19.48
C ASP A 514 25.22 -32.94 -20.81
N LYS A 515 24.60 -33.38 -21.91
CA LYS A 515 24.87 -32.83 -23.25
C LYS A 515 24.53 -31.34 -23.31
N PRO A 516 25.23 -30.54 -24.13
CA PRO A 516 24.95 -29.11 -24.25
C PRO A 516 23.51 -28.84 -24.71
N ILE A 517 22.97 -27.70 -24.28
CA ILE A 517 21.68 -27.20 -24.74
C ILE A 517 21.83 -26.73 -26.19
N ASP A 518 21.12 -27.38 -27.10
CA ASP A 518 21.22 -27.22 -28.56
C ASP A 518 19.87 -26.92 -29.23
N THR A 519 18.77 -27.01 -28.49
CA THR A 519 17.39 -26.82 -28.95
C THR A 519 16.63 -25.91 -27.99
N ASP A 520 15.67 -25.18 -28.52
CA ASP A 520 14.71 -24.36 -27.77
C ASP A 520 13.95 -25.19 -26.71
N LYS A 521 13.51 -26.41 -27.06
CA LYS A 521 12.86 -27.34 -26.12
C LYS A 521 13.73 -27.67 -24.90
N LYS A 522 15.02 -27.96 -25.11
CA LYS A 522 15.95 -28.20 -23.98
C LYS A 522 16.17 -26.94 -23.15
N TYR A 523 16.29 -25.77 -23.80
CA TYR A 523 16.41 -24.50 -23.10
C TYR A 523 15.19 -24.21 -22.22
N TYR A 524 13.97 -24.37 -22.75
CA TYR A 524 12.75 -24.16 -21.97
C TYR A 524 12.63 -25.14 -20.80
N LYS A 525 12.98 -26.42 -20.98
CA LYS A 525 13.00 -27.38 -19.85
C LYS A 525 13.99 -26.95 -18.76
N TRP A 526 15.19 -26.51 -19.17
CA TRP A 526 16.21 -26.00 -18.26
C TRP A 526 15.75 -24.75 -17.52
N LEU A 527 15.25 -23.74 -18.25
CA LEU A 527 14.81 -22.47 -17.69
C LEU A 527 13.62 -22.64 -16.73
N LYS A 528 12.64 -23.50 -17.09
CA LYS A 528 11.50 -23.85 -16.23
C LYS A 528 11.97 -24.50 -14.93
N ALA A 529 12.96 -25.41 -14.99
CA ALA A 529 13.51 -26.05 -13.80
C ALA A 529 14.28 -25.07 -12.90
N ILE A 530 15.10 -24.18 -13.48
CA ILE A 530 15.79 -23.10 -12.74
C ILE A 530 14.78 -22.23 -11.99
N PHE A 531 13.74 -21.76 -12.69
CA PHE A 531 12.69 -20.94 -12.07
C PHE A 531 11.99 -21.65 -10.90
N ARG A 532 11.58 -22.91 -11.10
CA ARG A 532 10.88 -23.69 -10.06
C ARG A 532 11.77 -23.90 -8.83
N ASN A 533 13.00 -24.34 -9.03
CA ASN A 533 13.93 -24.59 -7.91
C ASN A 533 14.24 -23.29 -7.17
N TYR A 534 14.45 -22.18 -7.88
CA TYR A 534 14.62 -20.86 -7.26
C TYR A 534 13.40 -20.45 -6.42
N SER A 535 12.20 -20.59 -6.98
CA SER A 535 10.94 -20.27 -6.28
C SER A 535 10.78 -21.11 -5.01
N LEU A 536 11.03 -22.42 -5.07
CA LEU A 536 10.95 -23.31 -3.92
C LEU A 536 11.96 -22.94 -2.83
N ASP A 537 13.21 -22.64 -3.22
CA ASP A 537 14.25 -22.22 -2.28
C ASP A 537 13.88 -20.88 -1.60
N ILE A 538 13.49 -19.87 -2.37
CA ILE A 538 13.38 -18.50 -1.87
C ILE A 538 12.06 -18.25 -1.12
N THR A 539 10.98 -18.95 -1.49
CA THR A 539 9.66 -18.80 -0.86
C THR A 539 9.41 -19.82 0.27
N GLU A 540 10.42 -20.62 0.62
CA GLU A 540 10.36 -21.61 1.70
C GLU A 540 9.91 -20.95 3.00
N THR A 541 8.87 -21.52 3.61
CA THR A 541 8.32 -21.04 4.87
C THR A 541 7.74 -22.18 5.68
N GLN A 542 7.74 -22.03 7.01
CA GLN A 542 7.19 -23.00 7.94
C GLN A 542 6.40 -22.28 9.03
N GLU A 543 5.16 -22.70 9.26
CA GLU A 543 4.35 -22.19 10.37
C GLU A 543 4.73 -22.88 11.68
N ILE A 544 4.80 -22.06 12.73
CA ILE A 544 5.20 -22.49 14.07
C ILE A 544 4.29 -21.83 15.08
N SER A 545 3.70 -22.67 15.91
CA SER A 545 2.97 -22.28 17.11
C SER A 545 3.90 -22.44 18.31
N ASN A 546 4.16 -21.35 19.03
CA ASN A 546 4.89 -21.39 20.30
C ASN A 546 4.24 -20.44 21.33
N GLN A 547 4.86 -20.28 22.50
CA GLN A 547 4.39 -19.38 23.56
C GLN A 547 4.26 -17.91 23.14
N PHE A 548 4.77 -17.54 21.96
CA PHE A 548 4.76 -16.19 21.41
C PHE A 548 3.74 -16.02 20.26
N GLY A 549 2.91 -17.04 19.99
CA GLY A 549 1.86 -17.04 18.97
C GLY A 549 2.19 -17.86 17.71
N ASP A 550 1.26 -17.85 16.75
CA ASP A 550 1.43 -18.50 15.45
C ASP A 550 2.18 -17.57 14.49
N THR A 551 3.38 -17.97 14.08
CA THR A 551 4.20 -17.20 13.13
C THR A 551 4.74 -18.06 12.01
N LYS A 552 4.79 -17.47 10.82
CA LYS A 552 5.39 -18.06 9.62
C LYS A 552 6.86 -17.66 9.58
N ILE A 553 7.75 -18.65 9.67
CA ILE A 553 9.20 -18.49 9.74
C ILE A 553 9.82 -18.85 8.39
N ILE A 554 10.99 -18.28 8.10
CA ILE A 554 11.75 -18.50 6.87
C ILE A 554 13.02 -19.29 7.21
N PRO A 555 13.10 -20.59 6.87
CA PRO A 555 14.19 -21.46 7.31
C PRO A 555 15.58 -21.03 6.83
N TRP A 556 15.68 -20.45 5.62
CA TRP A 556 16.96 -20.07 5.05
C TRP A 556 17.58 -18.80 5.64
N ILE A 557 16.87 -18.01 6.46
CA ILE A 557 17.41 -16.75 7.07
C ILE A 557 18.69 -17.01 7.86
N GLY A 558 18.72 -18.10 8.64
CA GLY A 558 19.91 -18.43 9.42
C GLY A 558 21.14 -18.66 8.53
N ARG A 559 20.97 -19.35 7.40
CA ARG A 559 22.04 -19.59 6.42
C ARG A 559 22.42 -18.32 5.65
N ALA A 560 21.44 -17.51 5.29
CA ALA A 560 21.65 -16.27 4.54
C ALA A 560 22.45 -15.21 5.31
N LEU A 561 22.22 -15.08 6.62
CA LEU A 561 22.77 -14.01 7.46
C LEU A 561 23.66 -14.51 8.61
N ASN A 562 23.85 -15.82 8.75
CA ASN A 562 24.58 -16.45 9.85
C ASN A 562 24.06 -16.11 11.25
N ILE A 563 22.74 -16.08 11.40
CA ILE A 563 22.04 -15.83 12.67
C ILE A 563 21.44 -17.16 13.14
N LEU A 564 21.79 -17.62 14.34
CA LEU A 564 21.37 -18.95 14.85
C LEU A 564 21.66 -20.08 13.85
N ASN A 565 22.85 -20.01 13.23
CA ASN A 565 23.32 -20.91 12.18
C ASN A 565 24.44 -21.84 12.67
N THR A 566 24.47 -22.11 13.98
CA THR A 566 25.48 -22.94 14.64
C THR A 566 25.08 -24.41 14.75
N ASN A 567 23.78 -24.71 14.90
CA ASN A 567 23.23 -26.05 14.76
C ASN A 567 22.75 -26.32 13.34
N ASN A 568 22.33 -27.56 13.10
CA ASN A 568 21.83 -28.03 11.81
C ASN A 568 20.49 -27.38 11.39
N SER A 569 19.78 -26.66 12.28
CA SER A 569 18.46 -26.08 12.00
C SER A 569 18.22 -24.73 12.70
N PHE A 570 18.18 -23.65 11.90
CA PHE A 570 17.77 -22.31 12.33
C PHE A 570 16.39 -22.32 13.01
N VAL A 571 15.46 -23.09 12.45
CA VAL A 571 14.07 -23.13 12.87
C VAL A 571 13.92 -23.67 14.30
N GLU A 572 14.68 -24.72 14.63
CA GLU A 572 14.67 -25.31 15.97
C GLU A 572 15.33 -24.40 17.01
N GLU A 573 16.46 -23.78 16.67
CA GLU A 573 17.10 -22.78 17.55
C GLU A 573 16.17 -21.59 17.82
N PHE A 574 15.50 -21.07 16.79
CA PHE A 574 14.56 -19.98 16.94
C PHE A 574 13.37 -20.34 17.84
N LYS A 575 12.81 -21.56 17.68
CA LYS A 575 11.75 -22.07 18.57
C LYS A 575 12.17 -22.07 20.04
N ASN A 576 13.41 -22.46 20.31
CA ASN A 576 13.93 -22.60 21.66
C ASN A 576 14.29 -21.26 22.31
N LEU A 577 14.93 -20.36 21.56
CA LEU A 577 15.48 -19.11 22.09
C LEU A 577 14.52 -17.91 21.97
N GLY A 578 13.49 -18.02 21.13
CA GLY A 578 12.51 -16.97 20.91
C GLY A 578 13.02 -15.77 20.09
N PRO A 579 12.16 -14.79 19.79
CA PRO A 579 12.46 -13.72 18.83
C PRO A 579 13.60 -12.79 19.25
N ILE A 580 13.77 -12.53 20.54
CA ILE A 580 14.83 -11.66 21.09
C ILE A 580 16.25 -12.18 20.80
N SER A 581 16.39 -13.46 20.45
CA SER A 581 17.68 -14.09 20.14
C SER A 581 18.28 -13.65 18.80
N LEU A 582 17.48 -13.06 17.91
CA LEU A 582 17.91 -12.63 16.57
C LEU A 582 18.73 -11.34 16.56
N ILE A 583 18.66 -10.53 17.62
CA ILE A 583 19.31 -9.21 17.68
C ILE A 583 20.52 -9.20 18.63
N ASN A 584 21.45 -8.28 18.38
CA ASN A 584 22.71 -8.21 19.13
C ASN A 584 22.54 -7.54 20.50
N LYS A 585 21.88 -6.38 20.56
CA LYS A 585 21.70 -5.60 21.79
C LYS A 585 20.30 -5.83 22.36
N LYS A 586 20.20 -6.60 23.46
CA LYS A 586 18.91 -7.10 24.01
C LYS A 586 18.34 -6.30 25.18
N GLU A 587 19.18 -5.58 25.91
CA GLU A 587 18.82 -4.90 27.17
C GLU A 587 19.15 -3.40 27.08
N ASN A 588 18.31 -2.65 26.37
CA ASN A 588 18.55 -1.24 26.06
C ASN A 588 17.56 -0.27 26.74
N ILE A 589 16.43 -0.79 27.23
CA ILE A 589 15.38 0.01 27.87
C ILE A 589 15.95 0.78 29.06
N THR A 590 15.63 2.06 29.09
CA THR A 590 15.88 2.93 30.24
C THR A 590 14.57 3.31 30.92
N ILE A 591 14.53 3.15 32.24
CA ILE A 591 13.36 3.54 33.03
C ILE A 591 13.21 5.07 32.96
N PRO A 592 12.04 5.58 32.55
CA PRO A 592 11.84 7.02 32.39
C PRO A 592 11.80 7.75 33.74
N LYS A 593 12.22 9.01 33.75
CA LYS A 593 12.04 9.88 34.91
C LYS A 593 10.60 10.38 34.97
N ILE A 594 9.95 10.20 36.11
CA ILE A 594 8.59 10.65 36.37
C ILE A 594 8.55 11.70 37.48
N LYS A 595 7.62 12.64 37.38
CA LYS A 595 7.31 13.60 38.44
C LYS A 595 5.81 13.70 38.60
N ILE A 596 5.27 13.17 39.69
CA ILE A 596 3.84 13.27 40.02
C ILE A 596 3.71 14.35 41.08
N ASP A 597 2.83 15.33 40.85
CA ASP A 597 2.60 16.41 41.81
C ASP A 597 1.86 15.87 43.05
N GLU A 598 2.21 16.38 44.23
CA GLU A 598 1.48 16.05 45.47
C GLU A 598 0.06 16.60 45.44
N ILE A 599 -0.87 15.90 46.10
CA ILE A 599 -2.26 16.36 46.19
C ILE A 599 -2.30 17.68 47.00
N PRO A 600 -2.94 18.76 46.49
CA PRO A 600 -2.90 20.07 47.12
C PRO A 600 -3.43 20.07 48.57
N SER A 601 -2.63 20.54 49.52
CA SER A 601 -3.01 20.65 50.93
C SER A 601 -4.19 21.63 51.16
N SER A 602 -4.43 22.54 50.21
CA SER A 602 -5.61 23.43 50.19
C SER A 602 -6.94 22.68 50.13
N MET A 603 -6.95 21.43 49.64
CA MET A 603 -8.16 20.63 49.48
C MET A 603 -8.63 19.94 50.78
N LEU A 604 -7.84 19.98 51.87
CA LEU A 604 -8.12 19.23 53.10
C LEU A 604 -9.44 19.62 53.81
N ASN A 605 -9.93 20.85 53.57
CA ASN A 605 -11.16 21.38 54.18
C ASN A 605 -12.36 21.38 53.22
N PHE A 606 -12.22 20.82 52.01
CA PHE A 606 -13.29 20.80 51.01
C PHE A 606 -14.49 19.97 51.48
N SER A 607 -15.68 20.32 51.01
CA SER A 607 -16.87 19.48 51.20
C SER A 607 -16.70 18.16 50.44
N PHE A 608 -17.45 17.11 50.82
CA PHE A 608 -17.40 15.81 50.14
C PHE A 608 -17.58 15.91 48.62
N LYS A 609 -18.53 16.73 48.16
CA LYS A 609 -18.84 16.89 46.73
C LYS A 609 -17.68 17.52 45.97
N ASP A 610 -17.15 18.64 46.48
CA ASP A 610 -16.04 19.34 45.84
C ASP A 610 -14.77 18.49 45.87
N LEU A 611 -14.54 17.76 46.96
CA LEU A 611 -13.40 16.87 47.10
C LEU A 611 -13.48 15.68 46.13
N SER A 612 -14.65 15.05 46.00
CA SER A 612 -14.88 13.94 45.08
C SER A 612 -14.60 14.34 43.62
N GLU A 613 -15.12 15.50 43.19
CA GLU A 613 -14.91 16.01 41.82
C GLU A 613 -13.43 16.34 41.56
N ASN A 614 -12.74 16.99 42.50
CA ASN A 614 -11.34 17.34 42.32
C ASN A 614 -10.41 16.10 42.37
N LEU A 615 -10.70 15.11 43.21
CA LEU A 615 -9.97 13.84 43.22
C LEU A 615 -10.19 13.06 41.92
N PHE A 616 -11.40 13.10 41.35
CA PHE A 616 -11.68 12.50 40.04
C PHE A 616 -10.85 13.15 38.92
N ASN A 617 -10.69 14.47 38.92
CA ASN A 617 -9.82 15.17 37.98
C ASN A 617 -8.35 14.73 38.11
N ILE A 618 -7.86 14.53 39.34
CA ILE A 618 -6.52 13.99 39.60
C ILE A 618 -6.40 12.55 39.10
N TYR A 619 -7.41 11.71 39.36
CA TYR A 619 -7.45 10.32 38.89
C TYR A 619 -7.38 10.25 37.35
N CYS A 620 -8.19 11.05 36.64
CA CYS A 620 -8.15 11.15 35.18
C CYS A 620 -6.77 11.62 34.68
N LYS A 621 -6.20 12.67 35.30
CA LYS A 621 -4.87 13.18 34.96
C LYS A 621 -3.78 12.13 35.14
N ASN A 622 -3.85 11.35 36.22
CA ASN A 622 -2.94 10.23 36.45
C ASN A 622 -3.09 9.18 35.35
N ASN A 623 -4.31 8.76 34.98
CA ASN A 623 -4.53 7.82 33.88
C ASN A 623 -3.90 8.28 32.56
N PHE A 624 -4.07 9.55 32.18
CA PHE A 624 -3.38 10.12 31.01
C PHE A 624 -1.86 10.05 31.15
N TYR A 625 -1.33 10.36 32.34
CA TYR A 625 0.10 10.29 32.60
C TYR A 625 0.65 8.86 32.55
N LEU A 626 -0.09 7.86 33.03
CA LEU A 626 0.25 6.44 32.91
C LEU A 626 0.38 6.05 31.43
N LYS A 627 -0.54 6.56 30.58
CA LYS A 627 -0.51 6.35 29.14
C LYS A 627 0.69 7.04 28.45
N LYS A 628 1.12 8.23 28.91
CA LYS A 628 2.36 8.87 28.44
C LYS A 628 3.61 8.02 28.72
N ILE A 629 3.66 7.38 29.89
CA ILE A 629 4.74 6.45 30.23
C ILE A 629 4.75 5.29 29.24
N TYR A 630 3.60 4.69 28.95
CA TYR A 630 3.48 3.63 27.95
C TYR A 630 4.00 4.06 26.56
N TYR A 631 3.64 5.26 26.10
CA TYR A 631 4.14 5.78 24.82
C TYR A 631 5.66 5.98 24.80
N ASN A 632 6.27 6.39 25.91
CA ASN A 632 7.73 6.44 26.01
C ASN A 632 8.38 5.05 25.87
N PHE A 633 7.78 4.00 26.44
CA PHE A 633 8.26 2.62 26.27
C PHE A 633 8.08 2.11 24.83
N LEU A 634 6.99 2.50 24.15
CA LEU A 634 6.78 2.20 22.73
C LEU A 634 7.84 2.85 21.84
N ASP A 635 8.15 4.12 22.07
CA ASP A 635 9.19 4.83 21.32
C ASP A 635 10.58 4.22 21.56
N GLN A 636 10.93 3.88 22.81
CA GLN A 636 12.17 3.16 23.12
C GLN A 636 12.23 1.78 22.44
N TRP A 637 11.12 1.03 22.38
CA TRP A 637 11.06 -0.23 21.63
C TRP A 637 11.37 0.00 20.14
N TRP A 638 10.76 1.00 19.53
CA TRP A 638 11.02 1.31 18.13
C TRP A 638 12.49 1.63 17.90
N THR A 639 12.99 2.67 18.56
CA THR A 639 14.33 3.21 18.32
C THR A 639 15.44 2.22 18.68
N GLN A 640 15.26 1.40 19.72
CA GLN A 640 16.30 0.50 20.22
C GLN A 640 16.16 -0.96 19.76
N TYR A 641 14.94 -1.45 19.50
CA TYR A 641 14.69 -2.86 19.17
C TYR A 641 14.20 -3.01 17.73
N TYR A 642 13.13 -2.32 17.34
CA TYR A 642 12.61 -2.42 15.97
C TYR A 642 13.67 -1.98 14.94
N SER A 643 14.51 -1.00 15.27
CA SER A 643 15.63 -0.57 14.41
C SER A 643 16.61 -1.69 14.06
N GLN A 644 16.83 -2.66 14.99
CA GLN A 644 17.65 -3.85 14.75
C GLN A 644 16.92 -4.88 13.90
N TYR A 645 15.62 -5.09 14.13
CA TYR A 645 14.80 -5.96 13.28
C TYR A 645 14.67 -5.42 11.85
N PHE A 646 14.57 -4.10 11.69
CA PHE A 646 14.56 -3.46 10.38
C PHE A 646 15.90 -3.60 9.66
N ASP A 647 17.03 -3.58 10.39
CA ASP A 647 18.34 -3.91 9.80
C ASP A 647 18.36 -5.35 9.24
N LEU A 648 17.83 -6.31 10.01
CA LEU A 648 17.68 -7.70 9.55
C LEU A 648 16.74 -7.82 8.34
N ILE A 649 15.62 -7.10 8.31
CA ILE A 649 14.71 -7.04 7.16
C ILE A 649 15.47 -6.57 5.91
N CYS A 650 16.25 -5.48 6.03
CA CYS A 650 17.00 -4.90 4.92
C CYS A 650 18.12 -5.83 4.45
N MET A 651 18.89 -6.43 5.37
CA MET A 651 19.95 -7.37 5.04
C MET A 651 19.41 -8.66 4.40
N ALA A 652 18.31 -9.21 4.93
CA ALA A 652 17.66 -10.39 4.36
C ALA A 652 17.09 -10.10 2.97
N SER A 653 16.46 -8.93 2.77
CA SER A 653 15.95 -8.51 1.46
C SER A 653 17.09 -8.31 0.45
N LYS A 654 18.21 -7.70 0.86
CA LYS A 654 19.43 -7.63 0.03
C LYS A 654 19.98 -9.02 -0.31
N SER A 655 19.90 -9.97 0.61
CA SER A 655 20.28 -11.37 0.38
C SER A 655 19.42 -11.99 -0.73
N VAL A 656 18.09 -11.79 -0.69
CA VAL A 656 17.18 -12.21 -1.77
C VAL A 656 17.59 -11.60 -3.11
N LEU A 657 17.84 -10.28 -3.15
CA LEU A 657 18.22 -9.57 -4.37
C LEU A 657 19.60 -10.02 -4.90
N ALA A 658 20.54 -10.34 -4.02
CA ALA A 658 21.85 -10.90 -4.40
C ALA A 658 21.67 -12.27 -5.06
N GLN A 659 20.85 -13.16 -4.46
CA GLN A 659 20.51 -14.46 -5.06
C GLN A 659 19.77 -14.31 -6.38
N GLU A 660 18.78 -13.42 -6.47
CA GLU A 660 18.07 -13.10 -7.71
C GLU A 660 19.04 -12.66 -8.81
N LYS A 661 19.98 -11.76 -8.50
CA LYS A 661 20.98 -11.26 -9.43
C LYS A 661 21.90 -12.39 -9.95
N LEU A 662 22.29 -13.33 -9.09
CA LEU A 662 23.08 -14.49 -9.50
C LEU A 662 22.31 -15.37 -10.49
N ILE A 663 21.04 -15.68 -10.20
CA ILE A 663 20.18 -16.47 -11.09
C ILE A 663 19.95 -15.77 -12.42
N LYS A 664 19.66 -14.46 -12.42
CA LYS A 664 19.51 -13.66 -13.63
C LYS A 664 20.76 -13.66 -14.49
N LYS A 665 21.95 -13.52 -13.88
CA LYS A 665 23.24 -13.60 -14.59
C LYS A 665 23.45 -14.98 -15.21
N LEU A 666 23.15 -16.07 -14.50
CA LEU A 666 23.27 -17.45 -15.01
C LEU A 666 22.34 -17.68 -16.22
N ILE A 667 21.09 -17.23 -16.14
CA ILE A 667 20.11 -17.32 -17.24
C ILE A 667 20.57 -16.51 -18.46
N GLN A 668 21.01 -15.28 -18.26
CA GLN A 668 21.50 -14.42 -19.34
C GLN A 668 22.75 -14.98 -20.01
N LYS A 669 23.68 -15.56 -19.24
CA LYS A 669 24.86 -16.24 -19.79
C LYS A 669 24.48 -17.42 -20.66
N GLN A 670 23.53 -18.25 -20.21
CA GLN A 670 23.06 -19.39 -20.99
C GLN A 670 22.35 -18.94 -22.27
N LEU A 671 21.52 -17.91 -22.20
CA LEU A 671 20.86 -17.32 -23.39
C LEU A 671 21.91 -16.80 -24.39
N ARG A 672 22.91 -16.06 -23.91
CA ARG A 672 23.99 -15.53 -24.75
C ARG A 672 24.78 -16.63 -25.45
N TYR A 673 25.10 -17.71 -24.72
CA TYR A 673 25.77 -18.88 -25.31
C TYR A 673 24.97 -19.46 -26.49
N LEU A 674 23.65 -19.56 -26.36
CA LEU A 674 22.78 -20.04 -27.42
C LEU A 674 22.70 -19.07 -28.60
N MET A 675 22.63 -17.77 -28.35
CA MET A 675 22.62 -16.76 -29.41
C MET A 675 23.93 -16.73 -30.22
N GLU A 676 25.07 -17.04 -29.60
CA GLU A 676 26.39 -17.00 -30.25
C GLU A 676 26.74 -18.33 -30.95
N ASN A 677 26.41 -19.48 -30.35
CA ASN A 677 27.03 -20.77 -30.72
C ASN A 677 26.03 -21.91 -31.01
N SER A 678 24.73 -21.64 -31.18
CA SER A 678 23.73 -22.68 -31.49
C SER A 678 23.14 -22.54 -32.91
N ASN A 679 22.63 -23.64 -33.44
CA ASN A 679 21.94 -23.69 -34.74
C ASN A 679 20.41 -23.43 -34.62
N ILE A 680 19.95 -22.82 -33.53
CA ILE A 680 18.54 -22.47 -33.33
C ILE A 680 18.14 -21.41 -34.37
N SER A 681 16.94 -21.52 -34.95
CA SER A 681 16.47 -20.54 -35.94
C SER A 681 16.41 -19.13 -35.34
N SER A 682 16.67 -18.11 -36.15
CA SER A 682 16.63 -16.71 -35.71
C SER A 682 15.25 -16.31 -35.17
N THR A 683 14.16 -16.80 -35.78
CA THR A 683 12.79 -16.58 -35.30
C THR A 683 12.58 -17.20 -33.91
N ASN A 684 13.05 -18.42 -33.67
CA ASN A 684 12.93 -19.05 -32.34
C ASN A 684 13.80 -18.32 -31.31
N LEU A 685 14.98 -17.81 -31.69
CA LEU A 685 15.82 -17.01 -30.79
C LEU A 685 15.14 -15.70 -30.34
N ILE A 686 14.37 -15.05 -31.23
CA ILE A 686 13.56 -13.86 -30.86
C ILE A 686 12.52 -14.25 -29.81
N LEU A 687 11.77 -15.34 -30.05
CA LEU A 687 10.76 -15.84 -29.10
C LEU A 687 11.37 -16.25 -27.76
N ILE A 688 12.52 -16.95 -27.79
CA ILE A 688 13.27 -17.32 -26.58
C ILE A 688 13.64 -16.06 -25.78
N ASN A 689 14.16 -15.02 -26.45
CA ASN A 689 14.56 -13.79 -25.77
C ASN A 689 13.38 -13.06 -25.08
N LEU A 690 12.24 -12.98 -25.77
CA LEU A 690 11.00 -12.42 -25.20
C LEU A 690 10.50 -13.26 -24.01
N THR A 691 10.44 -14.58 -24.18
CA THR A 691 10.02 -15.52 -23.14
C THR A 691 10.92 -15.46 -21.91
N THR A 692 12.25 -15.39 -22.12
CA THR A 692 13.21 -15.25 -21.02
C THR A 692 13.00 -13.93 -20.30
N THR A 693 12.69 -12.84 -21.00
CA THR A 693 12.36 -11.55 -20.37
C THR A 693 11.14 -11.68 -19.44
N ASN A 694 10.09 -12.39 -19.87
CA ASN A 694 8.92 -12.68 -19.03
C ASN A 694 9.28 -13.56 -17.82
N THR A 695 10.11 -14.60 -18.00
CA THR A 695 10.60 -15.41 -16.88
C THR A 695 11.45 -14.61 -15.89
N LEU A 696 12.27 -13.64 -16.33
CA LEU A 696 13.03 -12.78 -15.43
C LEU A 696 12.12 -11.86 -14.59
N ARG A 697 10.97 -11.45 -15.13
CA ARG A 697 9.90 -10.77 -14.38
C ARG A 697 9.26 -11.73 -13.37
N ASP A 698 8.95 -12.96 -13.77
CA ASP A 698 8.36 -13.95 -12.87
C ASP A 698 9.30 -14.29 -11.70
N ILE A 699 10.61 -14.35 -11.94
CA ILE A 699 11.64 -14.50 -10.89
C ILE A 699 11.54 -13.34 -9.88
N SER A 700 11.46 -12.09 -10.35
CA SER A 700 11.30 -10.93 -9.46
C SER A 700 10.00 -11.00 -8.65
N ASN A 701 8.90 -11.50 -9.23
CA ASN A 701 7.66 -11.70 -8.49
C ASN A 701 7.84 -12.72 -7.35
N GLN A 702 8.61 -13.79 -7.57
CA GLN A 702 8.96 -14.76 -6.51
C GLN A 702 9.88 -14.14 -5.44
N SER A 703 10.84 -13.31 -5.85
CA SER A 703 11.68 -12.55 -4.93
C SER A 703 10.85 -11.60 -4.06
N GLN A 704 9.84 -10.93 -4.64
CA GLN A 704 8.95 -10.04 -3.89
C GLN A 704 8.08 -10.80 -2.87
N ILE A 705 7.59 -11.99 -3.22
CA ILE A 705 6.90 -12.87 -2.26
C ILE A 705 7.82 -13.20 -1.06
N ALA A 706 9.09 -13.49 -1.32
CA ALA A 706 10.07 -13.75 -0.26
C ALA A 706 10.33 -12.51 0.62
N ILE A 707 10.49 -11.34 0.01
CA ILE A 707 10.64 -10.06 0.75
C ILE A 707 9.41 -9.78 1.63
N ASN A 708 8.21 -9.98 1.10
CA ASN A 708 6.96 -9.83 1.86
C ASN A 708 6.85 -10.83 3.02
N ASN A 709 7.37 -12.05 2.85
CA ASN A 709 7.45 -13.03 3.94
C ASN A 709 8.45 -12.57 5.01
N ILE A 710 9.61 -12.04 4.61
CA ILE A 710 10.66 -11.53 5.52
C ILE A 710 10.10 -10.41 6.39
N ASP A 711 9.42 -9.46 5.75
CA ASP A 711 8.83 -8.31 6.43
C ASP A 711 7.81 -8.75 7.49
N LYS A 712 6.88 -9.65 7.13
CA LYS A 712 5.90 -10.23 8.06
C LYS A 712 6.57 -10.99 9.20
N PHE A 713 7.57 -11.81 8.91
CA PHE A 713 8.28 -12.60 9.93
C PHE A 713 8.95 -11.70 10.97
N PHE A 714 9.75 -10.74 10.54
CA PHE A 714 10.49 -9.87 11.45
C PHE A 714 9.60 -8.82 12.15
N ASN A 715 8.55 -8.31 11.50
CA ASN A 715 7.57 -7.44 12.16
C ASN A 715 6.85 -8.18 13.29
N ASN A 716 6.42 -9.42 13.04
CA ASN A 716 5.83 -10.28 14.07
C ASN A 716 6.83 -10.57 15.20
N ALA A 717 8.08 -10.93 14.87
CA ALA A 717 9.11 -11.16 15.87
C ALA A 717 9.35 -9.91 16.76
N ALA A 718 9.40 -8.72 16.17
CA ALA A 718 9.59 -7.47 16.90
C ALA A 718 8.40 -7.13 17.81
N MET A 719 7.16 -7.37 17.36
CA MET A 719 5.95 -7.21 18.18
C MET A 719 5.95 -8.20 19.36
N CYS A 720 6.33 -9.46 19.12
CA CYS A 720 6.47 -10.45 20.18
C CYS A 720 7.54 -10.01 21.21
N VAL A 721 8.63 -9.35 20.80
CA VAL A 721 9.61 -8.79 21.74
C VAL A 721 9.02 -7.66 22.58
N PHE A 722 8.19 -6.81 21.99
CA PHE A 722 7.50 -5.77 22.77
C PHE A 722 6.65 -6.41 23.89
N GLU A 723 5.79 -7.36 23.53
CA GLU A 723 4.90 -8.06 24.46
C GLU A 723 5.65 -8.83 25.55
N ASN A 724 6.71 -9.58 25.19
CA ASN A 724 7.32 -10.54 26.10
C ASN A 724 8.54 -10.00 26.85
N ASN A 725 9.20 -8.95 26.35
CA ASN A 725 10.44 -8.42 26.96
C ASN A 725 10.33 -6.98 27.44
N ILE A 726 9.53 -6.13 26.78
CA ILE A 726 9.46 -4.70 27.10
C ILE A 726 8.23 -4.39 27.96
N TYR A 727 7.06 -4.90 27.59
CA TYR A 727 5.82 -4.69 28.32
C TYR A 727 5.89 -5.17 29.78
N PRO A 728 6.56 -6.31 30.13
CA PRO A 728 6.72 -6.70 31.53
C PRO A 728 7.58 -5.72 32.34
N LYS A 729 8.56 -5.05 31.72
CA LYS A 729 9.36 -3.99 32.37
C LYS A 729 8.51 -2.75 32.63
N PHE A 730 7.64 -2.40 31.70
CA PHE A 730 6.62 -1.36 31.89
C PHE A 730 5.69 -1.73 33.04
N THR A 731 5.07 -2.92 33.04
CA THR A 731 4.20 -3.41 34.11
C THR A 731 4.85 -3.31 35.48
N SER A 732 6.10 -3.80 35.63
CA SER A 732 6.83 -3.72 36.89
C SER A 732 7.04 -2.29 37.39
N PHE A 733 7.38 -1.37 36.48
CA PHE A 733 7.53 0.05 36.80
C PHE A 733 6.19 0.69 37.21
N MET A 734 5.12 0.36 36.48
CA MET A 734 3.78 0.90 36.74
C MET A 734 3.21 0.43 38.08
N GLU A 735 3.41 -0.84 38.45
CA GLU A 735 3.01 -1.34 39.77
C GLU A 735 3.67 -0.57 40.91
N GLN A 736 4.95 -0.22 40.78
CA GLN A 736 5.65 0.60 41.77
C GLN A 736 5.08 2.02 41.81
N CYS A 737 4.81 2.60 40.64
CA CYS A 737 4.22 3.92 40.49
C CYS A 737 2.83 4.00 41.16
N ILE A 738 1.91 3.10 40.82
CA ILE A 738 0.55 3.11 41.37
C ILE A 738 0.51 2.77 42.87
N LYS A 739 1.41 1.90 43.36
CA LYS A 739 1.56 1.64 44.80
C LYS A 739 1.91 2.93 45.55
N ASN A 740 2.79 3.76 45.00
CA ASN A 740 3.13 5.05 45.58
C ASN A 740 1.95 6.02 45.51
N ILE A 741 1.28 6.15 44.36
CA ILE A 741 0.09 7.01 44.19
C ILE A 741 -1.02 6.63 45.18
N ASN A 742 -1.33 5.33 45.31
CA ASN A 742 -2.34 4.82 46.22
C ASN A 742 -2.01 5.12 47.68
N LYS A 743 -0.73 4.97 48.07
CA LYS A 743 -0.27 5.32 49.41
C LYS A 743 -0.45 6.82 49.68
N SER A 744 0.04 7.68 48.79
CA SER A 744 -0.08 9.13 48.92
C SER A 744 -1.54 9.61 48.95
N THR A 745 -2.39 9.04 48.09
CA THR A 745 -3.82 9.38 48.03
C THR A 745 -4.56 8.96 49.30
N LYS A 746 -4.29 7.75 49.80
CA LYS A 746 -4.85 7.27 51.06
C LYS A 746 -4.43 8.16 52.24
N GLU A 747 -3.15 8.48 52.36
CA GLU A 747 -2.64 9.36 53.42
C GLU A 747 -3.25 10.77 53.36
N PHE A 748 -3.49 11.30 52.16
CA PHE A 748 -4.16 12.58 51.97
C PHE A 748 -5.64 12.55 52.41
N ILE A 749 -6.41 11.55 51.99
CA ILE A 749 -7.84 11.44 52.33
C ILE A 749 -8.04 11.30 53.85
N LEU A 750 -7.16 10.56 54.53
CA LEU A 750 -7.20 10.42 55.99
C LEU A 750 -7.00 11.76 56.73
N LYS A 751 -6.27 12.71 56.14
CA LYS A 751 -6.02 14.06 56.69
C LYS A 751 -7.17 15.05 56.45
N CYS A 752 -8.16 14.71 55.61
CA CYS A 752 -9.27 15.61 55.30
C CYS A 752 -10.17 15.81 56.54
N THR A 753 -10.45 17.07 56.87
CA THR A 753 -11.09 17.48 58.14
C THR A 753 -12.61 17.58 58.05
N ASN A 754 -13.13 17.84 56.86
CA ASN A 754 -14.54 18.21 56.63
C ASN A 754 -15.38 17.07 56.01
N ILE A 755 -14.91 15.83 56.13
CA ILE A 755 -15.58 14.61 55.67
C ILE A 755 -15.58 13.53 56.75
N ASN A 756 -16.61 12.69 56.78
CA ASN A 756 -16.75 11.63 57.77
C ASN A 756 -16.03 10.32 57.36
N GLU A 757 -15.94 9.34 58.27
CA GLU A 757 -15.22 8.09 58.02
C GLU A 757 -15.87 7.22 56.91
N THR A 758 -17.19 7.28 56.73
CA THR A 758 -17.85 6.56 55.62
C THR A 758 -17.50 7.17 54.26
N GLU A 759 -17.42 8.50 54.19
CA GLU A 759 -16.99 9.25 53.02
C GLU A 759 -15.51 9.01 52.70
N LYS A 760 -14.63 8.98 53.73
CA LYS A 760 -13.21 8.63 53.56
C LYS A 760 -13.03 7.23 52.98
N SER A 761 -13.75 6.24 53.52
CA SER A 761 -13.71 4.87 53.03
C SER A 761 -14.15 4.79 51.56
N HIS A 762 -15.23 5.50 51.21
CA HIS A 762 -15.73 5.58 49.84
C HIS A 762 -14.72 6.25 48.87
N LEU A 763 -14.16 7.40 49.25
CA LEU A 763 -13.19 8.13 48.40
C LEU A 763 -11.88 7.37 48.21
N ILE A 764 -11.41 6.65 49.22
CA ILE A 764 -10.21 5.79 49.09
C ILE A 764 -10.46 4.69 48.07
N MET A 765 -11.63 4.04 48.13
CA MET A 765 -11.98 3.00 47.17
C MET A 765 -12.12 3.57 45.75
N GLN A 766 -12.82 4.71 45.61
CA GLN A 766 -13.09 5.35 44.33
C GLN A 766 -11.82 5.83 43.60
N ASN A 767 -10.77 6.25 44.33
CA ASN A 767 -9.57 6.86 43.75
C ASN A 767 -8.33 5.97 43.84
N SER A 768 -8.51 4.68 44.13
CA SER A 768 -7.41 3.70 44.12
C SER A 768 -7.17 3.14 42.72
N PHE A 769 -5.91 2.98 42.34
CA PHE A 769 -5.48 2.36 41.10
C PHE A 769 -5.20 0.86 41.28
N SER A 770 -5.48 0.11 40.23
CA SER A 770 -5.27 -1.33 40.07
C SER A 770 -4.36 -1.59 38.85
N ASN A 771 -3.94 -2.83 38.67
CA ASN A 771 -3.13 -3.21 37.50
C ASN A 771 -3.88 -3.06 36.17
N LEU A 772 -5.22 -3.10 36.19
CA LEU A 772 -6.04 -2.95 34.99
C LEU A 772 -6.03 -1.51 34.46
N ASP A 773 -5.77 -0.51 35.33
CA ASP A 773 -5.77 0.91 34.93
C ASP A 773 -4.61 1.28 34.01
N PHE A 774 -3.59 0.42 33.88
CA PHE A 774 -2.46 0.62 32.98
C PHE A 774 -2.23 -0.53 31.99
N ASP A 775 -3.19 -1.45 31.85
CA ASP A 775 -3.09 -2.53 30.87
C ASP A 775 -3.41 -2.02 29.44
N PHE A 776 -2.44 -1.35 28.83
CA PHE A 776 -2.59 -0.66 27.54
C PHE A 776 -2.18 -1.50 26.31
N LEU A 777 -1.69 -2.74 26.50
CA LEU A 777 -1.24 -3.57 25.38
C LEU A 777 -2.41 -3.90 24.44
N ASP A 778 -2.35 -3.34 23.23
CA ASP A 778 -3.26 -3.67 22.14
C ASP A 778 -2.46 -4.18 20.93
N ILE A 779 -2.48 -5.51 20.74
CA ILE A 779 -1.76 -6.20 19.67
C ILE A 779 -2.30 -5.77 18.29
N GLN A 780 -3.58 -5.43 18.16
CA GLN A 780 -4.14 -4.95 16.89
C GLN A 780 -3.63 -3.56 16.55
N ASN A 781 -3.49 -2.67 17.53
CA ASN A 781 -2.87 -1.36 17.29
C ASN A 781 -1.39 -1.49 16.89
N MET A 782 -0.64 -2.41 17.51
CA MET A 782 0.74 -2.72 17.09
C MET A 782 0.79 -3.20 15.64
N LYS A 783 -0.10 -4.11 15.22
CA LYS A 783 -0.20 -4.57 13.83
C LYS A 783 -0.55 -3.43 12.87
N LYS A 784 -1.47 -2.55 13.28
CA LYS A 784 -1.90 -1.38 12.48
C LYS A 784 -0.79 -0.34 12.28
N LEU A 785 0.26 -0.31 13.12
CA LEU A 785 1.39 0.61 12.91
C LEU A 785 2.02 0.43 11.52
N PHE A 786 2.17 -0.83 11.09
CA PHE A 786 2.78 -1.23 9.83
C PHE A 786 1.86 -1.09 8.60
N ASN A 787 0.56 -0.89 8.80
CA ASN A 787 -0.38 -0.59 7.71
C ASN A 787 -0.33 0.89 7.35
N SER A 788 0.75 1.31 6.69
CA SER A 788 0.91 2.65 6.13
C SER A 788 0.07 2.82 4.85
N TYR A 789 0.00 4.05 4.33
CA TYR A 789 -0.65 4.27 3.04
C TYR A 789 0.15 3.65 1.89
N THR A 790 1.49 3.71 1.97
CA THR A 790 2.36 3.03 0.99
C THR A 790 2.13 1.52 0.96
N GLU A 791 1.95 0.87 2.11
CA GLU A 791 1.67 -0.58 2.16
C GLU A 791 0.33 -0.93 1.48
N LEU A 792 -0.69 -0.07 1.65
CA LEU A 792 -1.97 -0.22 0.97
C LEU A 792 -1.84 -0.04 -0.55
N LEU A 793 -1.12 0.99 -1.00
CA LEU A 793 -0.81 1.23 -2.41
C LEU A 793 -0.07 0.05 -3.04
N ILE A 794 0.92 -0.51 -2.34
CA ILE A 794 1.66 -1.68 -2.80
C ILE A 794 0.69 -2.86 -2.93
N LYS A 795 -0.13 -3.13 -1.92
CA LYS A 795 -1.11 -4.22 -1.96
C LYS A 795 -2.11 -4.09 -3.11
N GLU A 796 -2.56 -2.88 -3.41
CA GLU A 796 -3.47 -2.58 -4.53
C GLU A 796 -2.75 -2.72 -5.88
N GLN A 797 -1.57 -2.11 -6.05
CA GLN A 797 -0.82 -2.16 -7.32
C GLN A 797 -0.18 -3.52 -7.61
N THR A 798 0.12 -4.33 -6.59
CA THR A 798 0.65 -5.70 -6.71
C THR A 798 -0.42 -6.76 -6.52
N SER A 799 -1.69 -6.34 -6.42
CA SER A 799 -2.85 -7.21 -6.39
C SER A 799 -2.79 -8.29 -7.48
N PRO A 800 -3.30 -9.51 -7.21
CA PRO A 800 -3.26 -10.58 -8.18
C PRO A 800 -4.10 -10.32 -9.43
N TYR A 801 -5.06 -9.39 -9.39
CA TYR A 801 -5.89 -9.04 -10.54
C TYR A 801 -5.07 -8.37 -11.64
N GLU A 802 -5.02 -8.98 -12.81
CA GLU A 802 -4.54 -8.35 -14.06
C GLU A 802 -5.71 -7.91 -14.96
N LEU A 803 -6.91 -8.44 -14.71
CA LEU A 803 -8.19 -7.94 -15.20
C LEU A 803 -9.26 -8.21 -14.14
N SER A 804 -10.12 -7.24 -13.89
CA SER A 804 -11.38 -7.41 -13.17
C SER A 804 -12.43 -6.54 -13.86
N LEU A 805 -13.28 -7.17 -14.66
CA LEU A 805 -14.22 -6.50 -15.55
C LEU A 805 -15.41 -5.92 -14.79
N TYR A 806 -15.69 -4.64 -15.01
CA TYR A 806 -16.93 -4.01 -14.59
C TYR A 806 -17.74 -3.53 -15.80
N ALA A 807 -19.06 -3.52 -15.65
CA ALA A 807 -19.98 -2.94 -16.62
C ALA A 807 -21.18 -2.29 -15.94
N PHE A 808 -21.56 -1.09 -16.39
CA PHE A 808 -22.76 -0.39 -15.92
C PHE A 808 -23.35 0.53 -16.99
N GLN A 809 -24.63 0.88 -16.80
CA GLN A 809 -25.37 1.76 -17.68
C GLN A 809 -25.28 3.21 -17.17
N GLU A 810 -24.81 4.11 -18.03
CA GLU A 810 -24.99 5.56 -17.89
C GLU A 810 -26.14 6.03 -18.80
N GLN A 811 -26.52 7.30 -18.69
CA GLN A 811 -27.57 7.87 -19.53
C GLN A 811 -27.17 7.76 -21.02
N ASP A 812 -27.89 6.93 -21.76
CA ASP A 812 -27.69 6.64 -23.19
C ASP A 812 -26.32 6.02 -23.57
N ASN A 813 -25.56 5.50 -22.60
CA ASN A 813 -24.25 4.89 -22.86
C ASN A 813 -23.95 3.70 -21.93
N ASN A 814 -23.29 2.67 -22.46
CA ASN A 814 -22.83 1.53 -21.67
C ASN A 814 -21.33 1.67 -21.41
N VAL A 815 -20.93 1.63 -20.13
CA VAL A 815 -19.54 1.74 -19.71
C VAL A 815 -19.02 0.34 -19.37
N ILE A 816 -17.93 -0.06 -20.02
CA ILE A 816 -17.19 -1.28 -19.75
C ILE A 816 -15.74 -0.89 -19.47
N GLY A 817 -15.16 -1.44 -18.41
CA GLY A 817 -13.77 -1.15 -18.05
C GLY A 817 -13.18 -2.16 -17.07
N ASP A 818 -11.97 -1.85 -16.60
CA ASP A 818 -11.19 -2.69 -15.69
C ASP A 818 -10.97 -2.01 -14.34
N THR A 819 -11.22 -2.73 -13.24
CA THR A 819 -10.96 -2.25 -11.86
C THR A 819 -9.69 -2.86 -11.24
N SER A 820 -8.89 -3.62 -11.99
CA SER A 820 -7.66 -4.25 -11.47
C SER A 820 -6.59 -3.24 -11.04
N GLY A 821 -6.68 -1.98 -11.51
CA GLY A 821 -5.67 -0.95 -11.28
C GLY A 821 -4.41 -1.13 -12.13
N LYS A 822 -4.41 -2.06 -13.09
CA LYS A 822 -3.31 -2.29 -14.04
C LYS A 822 -3.54 -1.51 -15.34
N ASN A 823 -2.59 -1.61 -16.25
CA ASN A 823 -2.63 -0.94 -17.56
C ASN A 823 -3.49 -1.72 -18.57
N THR A 824 -4.62 -2.27 -18.13
CA THR A 824 -5.48 -3.08 -19.01
C THR A 824 -6.35 -2.16 -19.85
N LEU A 825 -6.10 -2.14 -21.15
CA LEU A 825 -6.92 -1.41 -22.12
C LEU A 825 -8.09 -2.29 -22.54
N VAL A 826 -9.29 -1.70 -22.58
CA VAL A 826 -10.53 -2.41 -22.95
C VAL A 826 -11.11 -1.75 -24.20
N GLU A 827 -11.06 -2.45 -25.33
CA GLU A 827 -11.63 -2.00 -26.60
C GLU A 827 -12.91 -2.78 -26.90
N TYR A 828 -14.01 -2.08 -27.15
CA TYR A 828 -15.31 -2.68 -27.43
C TYR A 828 -16.20 -1.83 -28.35
N PRO A 829 -17.11 -2.45 -29.13
CA PRO A 829 -18.17 -1.79 -29.87
C PRO A 829 -19.14 -1.02 -28.98
N LYS A 830 -19.59 0.15 -29.44
CA LYS A 830 -20.52 1.01 -28.69
C LYS A 830 -21.93 0.42 -28.52
N ASP A 831 -22.29 -0.56 -29.36
CA ASP A 831 -23.62 -1.19 -29.40
C ASP A 831 -23.73 -2.45 -28.52
N ILE A 832 -22.72 -2.76 -27.71
CA ILE A 832 -22.80 -3.87 -26.75
C ILE A 832 -23.93 -3.63 -25.75
N GLY A 833 -24.81 -4.63 -25.62
CA GLY A 833 -25.89 -4.62 -24.66
C GLY A 833 -25.42 -5.02 -23.26
N LEU A 834 -26.06 -4.45 -22.24
CA LEU A 834 -25.89 -4.84 -20.83
C LEU A 834 -27.21 -5.36 -20.27
N VAL A 835 -27.15 -6.49 -19.57
CA VAL A 835 -28.30 -7.14 -18.92
C VAL A 835 -27.91 -7.52 -17.50
N TYR A 836 -28.80 -7.39 -16.51
CA TYR A 836 -28.49 -7.85 -15.16
C TYR A 836 -28.27 -9.38 -15.15
N GLY A 837 -27.13 -9.85 -14.64
CA GLY A 837 -26.79 -11.26 -14.55
C GLY A 837 -26.98 -11.85 -13.15
N ILE A 838 -25.91 -12.40 -12.57
CA ILE A 838 -25.89 -12.92 -11.21
C ILE A 838 -25.81 -11.76 -10.22
N ASN A 839 -24.75 -10.97 -10.23
CA ASN A 839 -24.49 -9.95 -9.21
C ASN A 839 -24.46 -8.52 -9.75
N ASN A 840 -24.03 -8.34 -10.99
CA ASN A 840 -23.86 -7.08 -11.67
C ASN A 840 -24.45 -7.14 -13.09
N ASN A 841 -24.22 -6.09 -13.89
CA ASN A 841 -24.55 -6.14 -15.31
C ASN A 841 -23.59 -7.07 -16.05
N ALA A 842 -24.17 -8.06 -16.71
CA ALA A 842 -23.52 -8.92 -17.67
C ALA A 842 -23.50 -8.26 -19.06
N ILE A 843 -22.44 -8.58 -19.80
CA ILE A 843 -22.25 -8.21 -21.19
C ILE A 843 -23.02 -9.18 -22.07
N HIS A 844 -23.83 -8.64 -22.98
CA HIS A 844 -24.56 -9.40 -23.99
C HIS A 844 -23.82 -9.37 -25.32
N LEU A 845 -23.36 -10.53 -25.80
CA LEU A 845 -22.73 -10.68 -27.12
C LEU A 845 -23.65 -11.49 -28.04
N THR A 846 -23.98 -10.90 -29.19
CA THR A 846 -24.85 -11.53 -30.20
C THR A 846 -24.17 -12.62 -31.04
N GLY A 847 -22.83 -12.63 -31.07
CA GLY A 847 -21.99 -13.63 -31.76
C GLY A 847 -21.77 -13.40 -33.26
N ALA A 848 -22.08 -12.22 -33.78
CA ALA A 848 -21.89 -11.86 -35.19
C ALA A 848 -20.66 -10.94 -35.43
N ASN A 849 -20.69 -9.73 -34.89
CA ASN A 849 -19.69 -8.68 -35.12
C ASN A 849 -19.24 -7.97 -33.83
N GLN A 850 -19.75 -8.42 -32.67
CA GLN A 850 -19.43 -7.82 -31.38
C GLN A 850 -18.28 -8.58 -30.74
N ASN A 851 -17.15 -7.93 -30.58
CA ASN A 851 -15.96 -8.47 -29.93
C ASN A 851 -15.43 -7.49 -28.88
N ILE A 852 -14.84 -8.01 -27.81
CA ILE A 852 -14.15 -7.19 -26.82
C ILE A 852 -12.70 -7.64 -26.77
N LYS A 853 -11.78 -6.68 -26.77
CA LYS A 853 -10.34 -6.94 -26.62
C LYS A 853 -9.83 -6.34 -25.32
N PHE A 854 -9.11 -7.16 -24.57
CA PHE A 854 -8.44 -6.77 -23.34
C PHE A 854 -6.94 -6.82 -23.58
N THR A 855 -6.23 -5.70 -23.48
CA THR A 855 -4.78 -5.63 -23.75
C THR A 855 -4.00 -5.37 -22.47
N ASN A 856 -3.05 -6.26 -22.14
CA ASN A 856 -2.12 -6.15 -21.01
C ASN A 856 -0.90 -7.06 -21.28
N ASP A 857 0.33 -6.55 -21.11
CA ASP A 857 1.60 -7.30 -21.24
C ASP A 857 1.63 -8.64 -20.46
N TYR A 858 0.82 -8.79 -19.40
CA TYR A 858 0.71 -10.04 -18.66
C TYR A 858 0.04 -11.16 -19.48
N PHE A 859 -0.88 -10.82 -20.37
CA PHE A 859 -1.68 -11.79 -21.14
C PHE A 859 -0.89 -12.55 -22.19
N GLU A 860 0.31 -12.08 -22.55
CA GLU A 860 1.25 -12.81 -23.40
C GLU A 860 1.61 -14.18 -22.82
N ASN A 861 1.57 -14.32 -21.49
CA ASN A 861 2.04 -15.49 -20.76
C ASN A 861 3.53 -15.79 -21.04
N GLY A 862 3.88 -17.08 -21.20
CA GLY A 862 5.24 -17.55 -21.41
C GLY A 862 5.46 -18.94 -20.81
N LEU A 863 6.64 -19.17 -20.26
CA LEU A 863 7.07 -20.48 -19.77
C LEU A 863 6.77 -20.73 -18.29
N THR A 864 6.70 -19.70 -17.46
CA THR A 864 6.84 -19.83 -16.00
C THR A 864 5.73 -19.18 -15.19
N ASN A 865 4.90 -18.34 -15.80
CA ASN A 865 3.88 -17.60 -15.09
C ASN A 865 2.70 -18.50 -14.71
N ASN A 866 2.25 -18.38 -13.46
CA ASN A 866 1.00 -18.96 -12.99
C ASN A 866 -0.14 -17.98 -13.29
N PHE A 867 -1.28 -18.45 -13.75
CA PHE A 867 -2.45 -17.57 -13.91
C PHE A 867 -3.75 -18.32 -13.65
N SER A 868 -4.81 -17.55 -13.39
CA SER A 868 -6.18 -18.08 -13.34
C SER A 868 -7.11 -17.19 -14.14
N ILE A 869 -8.15 -17.77 -14.71
CA ILE A 869 -9.23 -17.08 -15.42
C ILE A 869 -10.54 -17.53 -14.80
N TYR A 870 -11.42 -16.60 -14.50
CA TYR A 870 -12.78 -16.95 -14.11
C TYR A 870 -13.81 -15.94 -14.59
N PHE A 871 -15.02 -16.42 -14.83
CA PHE A 871 -16.16 -15.61 -15.26
C PHE A 871 -17.46 -16.41 -15.12
N TRP A 872 -18.57 -15.69 -14.98
CA TRP A 872 -19.90 -16.24 -15.17
C TRP A 872 -20.24 -16.27 -16.65
N LEU A 873 -20.84 -17.37 -17.11
CA LEU A 873 -21.25 -17.57 -18.50
C LEU A 873 -22.67 -18.12 -18.55
N ARG A 874 -23.48 -17.59 -19.47
CA ARG A 874 -24.73 -18.21 -19.88
C ARG A 874 -24.84 -18.22 -21.41
N ASN A 875 -24.94 -19.41 -21.98
CA ASN A 875 -25.09 -19.58 -23.43
C ASN A 875 -26.55 -19.83 -23.80
N LEU A 876 -27.09 -19.02 -24.72
CA LEU A 876 -28.48 -19.12 -25.18
C LEU A 876 -28.65 -20.06 -26.38
N ASN A 877 -27.57 -20.34 -27.10
CA ASN A 877 -27.57 -21.14 -28.31
C ASN A 877 -27.13 -22.59 -28.05
N GLN A 878 -27.58 -23.53 -28.88
CA GLN A 878 -27.23 -24.96 -28.83
C GLN A 878 -26.52 -25.40 -30.11
N ASN A 879 -25.69 -24.53 -30.68
CA ASN A 879 -24.89 -24.90 -31.85
C ASN A 879 -23.77 -25.84 -31.39
N THR A 880 -23.64 -27.00 -32.04
CA THR A 880 -22.62 -28.00 -31.72
C THR A 880 -21.28 -27.71 -32.38
N ILE A 881 -21.23 -26.77 -33.33
CA ILE A 881 -20.03 -26.39 -34.08
C ILE A 881 -19.00 -25.73 -33.17
N LYS A 882 -17.74 -26.18 -33.28
CA LYS A 882 -16.60 -25.60 -32.59
C LYS A 882 -16.48 -24.11 -32.91
N SER A 883 -16.70 -23.25 -31.92
CA SER A 883 -16.71 -21.79 -32.08
C SER A 883 -15.87 -21.12 -30.99
N LYS A 884 -15.14 -20.06 -31.32
CA LYS A 884 -14.27 -19.37 -30.35
C LYS A 884 -15.10 -18.56 -29.36
N LEU A 885 -14.85 -18.75 -28.06
CA LEU A 885 -15.43 -17.92 -27.01
C LEU A 885 -14.44 -16.83 -26.59
N ILE A 886 -13.36 -17.23 -25.93
CA ILE A 886 -12.36 -16.32 -25.36
C ILE A 886 -10.97 -16.97 -25.38
N GLY A 887 -9.93 -16.19 -25.64
CA GLY A 887 -8.55 -16.68 -25.53
C GLY A 887 -7.48 -15.67 -25.91
N SER A 888 -6.23 -16.06 -25.72
CA SER A 888 -5.04 -15.39 -26.28
C SER A 888 -4.25 -16.41 -27.08
N LYS A 889 -4.16 -16.19 -28.39
CA LYS A 889 -3.49 -17.10 -29.32
C LYS A 889 -2.81 -16.34 -30.45
N GLU A 890 -1.52 -16.52 -30.59
CA GLU A 890 -0.69 -15.95 -31.65
C GLU A 890 0.29 -17.04 -32.13
N ASP A 891 0.55 -17.13 -33.43
CA ASP A 891 1.41 -18.17 -34.03
C ASP A 891 1.06 -19.61 -33.59
N ASN A 892 -0.24 -19.88 -33.39
CA ASN A 892 -0.79 -21.14 -32.90
C ASN A 892 -0.27 -21.57 -31.51
N CYS A 893 0.16 -20.62 -30.69
CA CYS A 893 0.60 -20.80 -29.30
C CYS A 893 -0.29 -20.01 -28.34
N GLY A 894 -0.53 -20.53 -27.13
CA GLY A 894 -1.38 -19.91 -26.12
C GLY A 894 -2.55 -20.79 -25.71
N TRP A 895 -3.69 -20.19 -25.38
CA TRP A 895 -4.87 -20.88 -24.90
C TRP A 895 -6.16 -20.28 -25.45
N GLU A 896 -7.17 -21.12 -25.67
CA GLU A 896 -8.50 -20.71 -26.11
C GLU A 896 -9.58 -21.58 -25.44
N ILE A 897 -10.71 -20.97 -25.09
CA ILE A 897 -11.96 -21.65 -24.73
C ILE A 897 -12.87 -21.63 -25.96
N TYR A 898 -13.37 -22.79 -26.33
CA TYR A 898 -14.31 -22.96 -27.43
C TYR A 898 -15.66 -23.45 -26.91
N PHE A 899 -16.75 -23.06 -27.57
CA PHE A 899 -17.99 -23.83 -27.56
C PHE A 899 -17.84 -25.05 -28.45
N GLU A 900 -18.21 -26.23 -27.98
CA GLU A 900 -18.26 -27.45 -28.78
C GLU A 900 -19.34 -28.38 -28.22
N ASN A 901 -20.14 -29.01 -29.09
CA ASN A 901 -21.25 -29.86 -28.69
C ASN A 901 -22.23 -29.20 -27.70
N ASN A 902 -22.38 -29.74 -26.49
CA ASN A 902 -23.25 -29.19 -25.44
C ASN A 902 -22.48 -28.47 -24.32
N GLY A 903 -21.19 -28.24 -24.53
CA GLY A 903 -20.25 -27.85 -23.50
C GLY A 903 -19.20 -26.84 -23.98
N LEU A 904 -18.06 -26.85 -23.29
CA LEU A 904 -16.89 -26.07 -23.64
C LEU A 904 -15.68 -26.98 -23.88
N VAL A 905 -14.68 -26.49 -24.60
CA VAL A 905 -13.36 -27.10 -24.67
C VAL A 905 -12.33 -26.07 -24.24
N PHE A 906 -11.53 -26.42 -23.23
CA PHE A 906 -10.32 -25.67 -22.91
C PHE A 906 -9.15 -26.26 -23.69
N ASN A 907 -8.50 -25.41 -24.50
CA ASN A 907 -7.31 -25.74 -25.26
C ASN A 907 -6.11 -24.95 -24.75
N ILE A 908 -4.99 -25.62 -24.58
CA ILE A 908 -3.69 -24.99 -24.33
C ILE A 908 -2.64 -25.69 -25.18
N ILE A 909 -1.84 -24.89 -25.91
CA ILE A 909 -0.85 -25.38 -26.87
C ILE A 909 0.46 -24.59 -26.75
N ASP A 910 1.58 -25.30 -26.70
CA ASP A 910 2.91 -24.68 -26.60
C ASP A 910 3.59 -24.49 -27.97
N SER A 911 4.69 -23.75 -27.98
CA SER A 911 5.46 -23.44 -29.19
C SER A 911 6.08 -24.66 -29.88
N ASN A 912 6.03 -25.84 -29.25
CA ASN A 912 6.53 -27.11 -29.78
C ASN A 912 5.40 -28.04 -30.24
N GLY A 913 4.14 -27.58 -30.18
CA GLY A 913 2.95 -28.35 -30.57
C GLY A 913 2.46 -29.33 -29.51
N ASN A 914 2.95 -29.30 -28.26
CA ASN A 914 2.35 -30.09 -27.18
C ASN A 914 1.02 -29.42 -26.79
N GLU A 915 -0.05 -30.22 -26.70
CA GLU A 915 -1.42 -29.71 -26.57
C GLU A 915 -2.20 -30.48 -25.50
N LYS A 916 -3.01 -29.76 -24.72
CA LYS A 916 -4.10 -30.34 -23.94
C LYS A 916 -5.42 -29.79 -24.47
N ASN A 917 -6.35 -30.71 -24.80
CA ASN A 917 -7.73 -30.40 -25.17
C ASN A 917 -8.66 -31.11 -24.20
N ILE A 918 -9.39 -30.35 -23.39
CA ILE A 918 -10.25 -30.89 -22.32
C ILE A 918 -11.69 -30.48 -22.60
N TYR A 919 -12.55 -31.48 -22.81
CA TYR A 919 -13.98 -31.27 -22.99
C TYR A 919 -14.69 -31.16 -21.64
N LEU A 920 -15.53 -30.14 -21.50
CA LEU A 920 -16.29 -29.78 -20.31
C LEU A 920 -17.78 -29.86 -20.66
N SER A 921 -18.46 -30.89 -20.15
CA SER A 921 -19.83 -31.23 -20.59
C SER A 921 -20.93 -30.36 -19.97
N ASN A 922 -22.09 -30.30 -20.65
CA ASN A 922 -23.37 -29.81 -20.12
C ASN A 922 -23.43 -28.33 -19.68
N ILE A 923 -22.69 -27.44 -20.34
CA ILE A 923 -22.67 -25.99 -20.03
C ILE A 923 -23.70 -25.21 -20.87
N SER A 924 -24.04 -25.69 -22.07
CA SER A 924 -24.98 -25.01 -22.98
C SER A 924 -26.44 -25.41 -22.71
N ASN A 925 -26.85 -25.32 -21.45
CA ASN A 925 -28.20 -25.64 -20.94
C ASN A 925 -29.09 -24.39 -20.74
N LYS A 926 -28.58 -23.19 -21.08
CA LYS A 926 -29.20 -21.89 -20.84
C LYS A 926 -29.30 -21.46 -19.37
N SER A 927 -28.61 -22.12 -18.44
CA SER A 927 -28.38 -21.58 -17.08
C SER A 927 -27.06 -20.81 -17.02
N TRP A 928 -26.89 -20.02 -15.96
CA TRP A 928 -25.58 -19.50 -15.60
C TRP A 928 -24.67 -20.61 -15.10
N HIS A 929 -23.38 -20.45 -15.38
CA HIS A 929 -22.32 -21.28 -14.84
C HIS A 929 -21.11 -20.41 -14.48
N TYR A 930 -20.49 -20.69 -13.34
CA TYR A 930 -19.24 -20.04 -12.94
C TYR A 930 -18.05 -20.89 -13.37
N ILE A 931 -17.26 -20.40 -14.32
CA ILE A 931 -16.14 -21.15 -14.88
C ILE A 931 -14.85 -20.63 -14.25
N VAL A 932 -14.03 -21.54 -13.72
CA VAL A 932 -12.69 -21.21 -13.20
C VAL A 932 -11.64 -22.12 -13.81
N ILE A 933 -10.57 -21.54 -14.35
CA ILE A 933 -9.41 -22.25 -14.89
C ILE A 933 -8.17 -21.74 -14.17
N SER A 934 -7.38 -22.63 -13.58
CA SER A 934 -6.19 -22.29 -12.78
C SER A 934 -4.98 -23.09 -13.30
N ILE A 935 -3.93 -22.38 -13.72
CA ILE A 935 -2.70 -22.95 -14.31
C ILE A 935 -1.53 -22.71 -13.37
N ASN A 936 -0.97 -23.80 -12.84
CA ASN A 936 0.15 -23.81 -11.91
C ASN A 936 1.43 -24.36 -12.56
N ARG A 937 2.39 -23.50 -12.88
CA ARG A 937 3.70 -23.88 -13.45
C ARG A 937 4.71 -24.32 -12.39
N LEU A 938 4.48 -24.01 -11.11
CA LEU A 938 5.32 -24.49 -10.00
C LEU A 938 5.02 -25.97 -9.68
N LYS A 939 3.74 -26.34 -9.73
CA LYS A 939 3.25 -27.72 -9.52
C LYS A 939 3.04 -28.52 -10.81
N ASP A 940 3.15 -27.87 -11.97
CA ASP A 940 2.78 -28.44 -13.28
C ASP A 940 1.34 -28.98 -13.31
N GLN A 941 0.39 -28.21 -12.79
CA GLN A 941 -1.00 -28.64 -12.61
C GLN A 941 -1.99 -27.66 -13.26
N LEU A 942 -2.99 -28.20 -13.96
CA LEU A 942 -4.16 -27.48 -14.45
C LEU A 942 -5.39 -27.92 -13.66
N LEU A 943 -6.14 -26.97 -13.12
CA LEU A 943 -7.43 -27.20 -12.45
C LEU A 943 -8.54 -26.47 -13.19
N ILE A 944 -9.65 -27.15 -13.43
CA ILE A 944 -10.86 -26.54 -14.02
C ILE A 944 -12.04 -26.82 -13.11
N PHE A 945 -12.76 -25.77 -12.74
CA PHE A 945 -13.98 -25.84 -11.95
C PHE A 945 -15.15 -25.28 -12.76
N ILE A 946 -16.31 -25.91 -12.56
CA ILE A 946 -17.61 -25.41 -13.01
C ILE A 946 -18.47 -25.32 -11.76
N ASP A 947 -18.98 -24.13 -11.51
CA ASP A 947 -19.73 -23.76 -10.32
C ASP A 947 -18.89 -24.03 -9.07
N ASN A 948 -19.31 -24.96 -8.22
CA ASN A 948 -18.62 -25.36 -7.00
C ASN A 948 -17.87 -26.69 -7.10
N ILE A 949 -17.73 -27.27 -8.31
CA ILE A 949 -17.17 -28.62 -8.52
C ILE A 949 -15.85 -28.55 -9.30
N LEU A 950 -14.85 -29.29 -8.83
CA LEU A 950 -13.62 -29.57 -9.59
C LEU A 950 -13.92 -30.60 -10.69
N VAL A 951 -13.89 -30.17 -11.95
CA VAL A 951 -14.24 -31.00 -13.12
C VAL A 951 -13.02 -31.64 -13.77
N ALA A 952 -11.86 -30.94 -13.77
CA ALA A 952 -10.62 -31.50 -14.30
C ALA A 952 -9.42 -31.14 -13.41
N ASN A 953 -8.50 -32.08 -13.26
CA ASN A 953 -7.21 -31.91 -12.59
C ASN A 953 -6.14 -32.66 -13.41
N GLU A 954 -5.38 -31.92 -14.19
CA GLU A 954 -4.51 -32.46 -15.24
C GLU A 954 -3.04 -32.09 -15.02
N ASP A 955 -2.13 -32.98 -15.42
CA ASP A 955 -0.70 -32.69 -15.49
C ASP A 955 -0.37 -31.89 -16.75
N ILE A 956 0.32 -30.76 -16.57
CA ILE A 956 0.78 -29.87 -17.65
C ILE A 956 2.31 -29.79 -17.73
N LYS A 957 3.03 -30.76 -17.14
CA LYS A 957 4.49 -30.83 -17.19
C LYS A 957 5.04 -30.86 -18.62
N GLU A 958 4.31 -31.48 -19.54
CA GLU A 958 4.64 -31.57 -20.96
C GLU A 958 4.47 -30.25 -21.73
N ILE A 959 3.61 -29.35 -21.24
CA ILE A 959 3.37 -28.03 -21.81
C ILE A 959 4.50 -27.08 -21.38
N LEU A 960 5.22 -26.54 -22.37
CA LEU A 960 6.36 -25.64 -22.17
C LEU A 960 5.96 -24.17 -22.41
N ASN A 961 6.46 -23.54 -23.48
CA ASN A 961 6.27 -22.12 -23.70
C ASN A 961 4.91 -21.85 -24.36
N ILE A 962 4.02 -21.14 -23.66
CA ILE A 962 2.67 -20.77 -24.14
C ILE A 962 2.59 -19.27 -24.49
N TYR A 963 3.72 -18.67 -24.88
CA TYR A 963 3.77 -17.26 -25.25
C TYR A 963 2.79 -16.97 -26.40
N SER A 964 2.05 -15.88 -26.26
CA SER A 964 0.95 -15.45 -27.12
C SER A 964 0.93 -13.92 -27.18
N SER A 965 -0.11 -13.32 -27.75
CA SER A 965 -0.27 -11.86 -27.77
C SER A 965 -0.58 -11.28 -26.38
N ASP A 966 -0.34 -9.99 -26.20
CA ASP A 966 -0.78 -9.19 -25.05
C ASP A 966 -2.30 -8.95 -25.02
N ILE A 967 -3.06 -9.53 -25.96
CA ILE A 967 -4.50 -9.34 -26.13
C ILE A 967 -5.25 -10.63 -25.82
N ILE A 968 -6.16 -10.57 -24.85
CA ILE A 968 -7.26 -11.55 -24.71
C ILE A 968 -8.44 -11.06 -25.54
N SER A 969 -8.86 -11.87 -26.50
CA SER A 969 -10.02 -11.57 -27.35
C SER A 969 -11.23 -12.36 -26.90
N LEU A 970 -12.32 -11.66 -26.58
CA LEU A 970 -13.63 -12.22 -26.33
C LEU A 970 -14.50 -12.03 -27.58
N LEU A 971 -14.80 -13.13 -28.27
CA LEU A 971 -15.50 -13.12 -29.57
C LEU A 971 -16.94 -13.64 -29.46
N SER A 972 -17.10 -14.82 -28.84
CA SER A 972 -18.37 -15.57 -28.83
C SER A 972 -18.95 -15.86 -30.22
N ASP A 973 -18.12 -16.34 -31.15
CA ASP A 973 -18.55 -16.59 -32.52
C ASP A 973 -19.78 -17.51 -32.58
N ASN A 974 -20.78 -17.12 -33.39
CA ASN A 974 -22.02 -17.86 -33.67
C ASN A 974 -22.94 -18.14 -32.46
N ASN A 975 -22.55 -17.73 -31.25
CA ASN A 975 -23.27 -18.03 -30.02
C ASN A 975 -23.66 -16.74 -29.30
N ASN A 976 -24.94 -16.64 -28.99
CA ASN A 976 -25.47 -15.55 -28.19
C ASN A 976 -25.23 -15.86 -26.70
N VAL A 977 -24.44 -15.04 -26.02
CA VAL A 977 -23.99 -15.30 -24.65
C VAL A 977 -24.11 -14.08 -23.74
N TYR A 978 -24.21 -14.37 -22.44
CA TYR A 978 -23.98 -13.40 -21.38
C TYR A 978 -22.72 -13.74 -20.60
N ILE A 979 -21.90 -12.73 -20.31
CA ILE A 979 -20.67 -12.86 -19.53
C ILE A 979 -20.63 -11.81 -18.44
N GLU A 980 -20.27 -12.21 -17.23
CA GLU A 980 -20.17 -11.31 -16.08
C GLU A 980 -18.92 -11.60 -15.26
N GLY A 981 -18.34 -10.54 -14.69
CA GLY A 981 -17.25 -10.64 -13.70
C GLY A 981 -15.96 -11.25 -14.23
N LEU A 982 -15.69 -11.16 -15.54
CA LEU A 982 -14.48 -11.71 -16.14
C LEU A 982 -13.23 -11.17 -15.45
N SER A 983 -12.42 -12.10 -14.95
CA SER A 983 -11.21 -11.79 -14.20
C SER A 983 -10.05 -12.66 -14.63
N VAL A 984 -8.85 -12.06 -14.65
CA VAL A 984 -7.58 -12.75 -14.89
C VAL A 984 -6.66 -12.46 -13.73
N LEU A 985 -6.10 -13.51 -13.12
CA LEU A 985 -5.17 -13.41 -12.00
C LEU A 985 -3.76 -13.84 -12.39
N ASN A 986 -2.75 -13.20 -11.80
CA ASN A 986 -1.34 -13.61 -11.90
C ASN A 986 -0.92 -14.69 -10.88
N LYS A 987 -1.90 -15.31 -10.21
CA LYS A 987 -1.74 -16.41 -9.25
C LYS A 987 -2.68 -17.56 -9.57
N THR A 988 -2.44 -18.69 -8.94
CA THR A 988 -3.40 -19.81 -8.91
C THR A 988 -4.44 -19.63 -7.84
N ILE A 989 -5.69 -19.95 -8.13
CA ILE A 989 -6.79 -20.00 -7.15
C ILE A 989 -6.88 -21.41 -6.55
N ASN A 990 -7.23 -21.50 -5.26
CA ASN A 990 -7.51 -22.76 -4.57
C ASN A 990 -9.02 -23.00 -4.37
N SER A 991 -9.43 -24.23 -4.06
CA SER A 991 -10.85 -24.59 -3.95
C SER A 991 -11.65 -23.76 -2.93
N ASN A 992 -11.04 -23.35 -1.81
CA ASN A 992 -11.73 -22.55 -0.79
C ASN A 992 -11.97 -21.11 -1.26
N GLU A 993 -10.99 -20.51 -1.96
CA GLU A 993 -11.16 -19.20 -2.60
C GLU A 993 -12.30 -19.25 -3.62
N ILE A 994 -12.35 -20.28 -4.47
CA ILE A 994 -13.43 -20.47 -5.46
C ILE A 994 -14.80 -20.54 -4.80
N LEU A 995 -14.94 -21.37 -3.76
CA LEU A 995 -16.22 -21.50 -3.04
C LEU A 995 -16.62 -20.19 -2.35
N THR A 996 -15.64 -19.44 -1.85
CA THR A 996 -15.89 -18.14 -1.22
C THR A 996 -16.41 -17.14 -2.26
N ASP A 997 -15.74 -17.03 -3.40
CA ASP A 997 -16.13 -16.11 -4.48
C ASP A 997 -17.51 -16.49 -5.05
N TYR A 998 -17.72 -17.77 -5.37
CA TYR A 998 -18.98 -18.30 -5.91
C TYR A 998 -20.19 -18.00 -5.00
N PHE A 999 -20.10 -18.32 -3.71
CA PHE A 999 -21.22 -18.10 -2.77
C PHE A 999 -21.35 -16.64 -2.33
N SER A 1000 -20.26 -15.87 -2.33
CA SER A 1000 -20.29 -14.44 -2.06
C SER A 1000 -21.07 -13.70 -3.15
N ASP A 1001 -20.78 -13.98 -4.42
CA ASP A 1001 -21.44 -13.35 -5.56
C ASP A 1001 -22.91 -13.77 -5.71
N LEU A 1002 -23.24 -15.03 -5.37
CA LEU A 1002 -24.61 -15.53 -5.43
C LEU A 1002 -25.53 -14.92 -4.35
N ASN A 1003 -24.99 -14.60 -3.16
CA ASN A 1003 -25.79 -14.18 -2.02
C ASN A 1003 -26.01 -12.66 -1.96
N ASN A 1004 -26.74 -12.12 -2.93
CA ASN A 1004 -27.02 -10.69 -3.06
C ASN A 1004 -28.48 -10.32 -2.77
N SER A 1005 -29.13 -11.07 -1.86
CA SER A 1005 -30.54 -10.95 -1.46
C SER A 1005 -31.60 -11.36 -2.49
N TYR A 1006 -31.25 -11.62 -3.75
CA TYR A 1006 -32.24 -12.05 -4.75
C TYR A 1006 -32.57 -13.54 -4.65
N ILE A 1007 -33.82 -13.89 -5.01
CA ILE A 1007 -34.24 -15.28 -5.25
C ILE A 1007 -34.15 -15.57 -6.74
N ARG A 1008 -33.71 -16.78 -7.11
CA ARG A 1008 -33.46 -17.17 -8.49
C ARG A 1008 -34.36 -18.29 -8.98
N ASN A 1009 -34.51 -18.36 -10.29
CA ASN A 1009 -35.18 -19.45 -10.98
C ASN A 1009 -34.19 -20.60 -11.28
N PHE A 1010 -34.66 -21.65 -11.96
CA PHE A 1010 -33.86 -22.82 -12.34
C PHE A 1010 -32.59 -22.46 -13.15
N ASP A 1011 -32.69 -21.46 -14.03
CA ASP A 1011 -31.61 -20.98 -14.90
C ASP A 1011 -30.71 -19.94 -14.22
N GLU A 1012 -30.92 -19.71 -12.91
CA GLU A 1012 -30.24 -18.73 -12.06
C GLU A 1012 -30.49 -17.25 -12.43
N GLU A 1013 -31.46 -16.96 -13.29
CA GLU A 1013 -32.01 -15.60 -13.45
C GLU A 1013 -32.75 -15.18 -12.18
N ILE A 1014 -32.72 -13.89 -11.87
CA ILE A 1014 -33.51 -13.32 -10.78
C ILE A 1014 -35.00 -13.53 -11.06
N LEU A 1015 -35.72 -14.04 -10.06
CA LEU A 1015 -37.17 -14.15 -10.12
C LEU A 1015 -37.83 -12.78 -10.20
N GLN A 1016 -38.84 -12.67 -11.05
CA GLN A 1016 -39.60 -11.44 -11.27
C GLN A 1016 -41.04 -11.64 -10.84
N TYR A 1017 -41.58 -10.63 -10.16
CA TYR A 1017 -43.02 -10.55 -9.92
C TYR A 1017 -43.76 -10.42 -11.26
N ASN A 1018 -44.99 -10.95 -11.31
CA ASN A 1018 -45.86 -10.97 -12.49
C ASN A 1018 -45.35 -11.77 -13.71
N ARG A 1019 -44.19 -12.42 -13.63
CA ARG A 1019 -43.68 -13.34 -14.64
C ARG A 1019 -44.20 -14.76 -14.39
N THR A 1020 -44.40 -15.52 -15.46
CA THR A 1020 -44.98 -16.87 -15.41
C THR A 1020 -43.91 -17.95 -15.37
N TYR A 1021 -44.06 -18.89 -14.45
CA TYR A 1021 -43.13 -19.99 -14.19
C TYR A 1021 -43.87 -21.32 -14.04
N GLU A 1022 -43.15 -22.44 -14.20
CA GLU A 1022 -43.59 -23.77 -13.76
C GLU A 1022 -42.88 -24.13 -12.44
N LEU A 1023 -43.61 -24.78 -11.53
CA LEU A 1023 -43.10 -25.15 -10.20
C LEU A 1023 -42.71 -26.63 -10.17
N PHE A 1024 -41.53 -26.90 -9.61
CA PHE A 1024 -40.97 -28.23 -9.39
C PHE A 1024 -40.48 -28.34 -7.94
N ASN A 1025 -40.37 -29.58 -7.45
CA ASN A 1025 -39.75 -29.84 -6.15
C ASN A 1025 -38.33 -30.37 -6.36
N TYR A 1026 -37.38 -29.98 -5.51
CA TYR A 1026 -35.99 -30.43 -5.61
C TYR A 1026 -35.83 -31.96 -5.62
N VAL A 1027 -36.72 -32.70 -4.94
CA VAL A 1027 -36.68 -34.17 -4.91
C VAL A 1027 -37.07 -34.77 -6.28
N PHE A 1028 -37.93 -34.10 -7.04
CA PHE A 1028 -38.42 -34.55 -8.35
C PHE A 1028 -38.32 -33.39 -9.37
N PRO A 1029 -37.10 -33.01 -9.79
CA PRO A 1029 -36.87 -31.80 -10.58
C PRO A 1029 -37.42 -31.86 -12.01
N GLU A 1030 -37.72 -33.05 -12.52
CA GLU A 1030 -38.28 -33.28 -13.86
C GLU A 1030 -39.82 -33.36 -13.88
N ILE A 1031 -40.48 -33.41 -12.71
CA ILE A 1031 -41.93 -33.59 -12.60
C ILE A 1031 -42.57 -32.30 -12.11
N ALA A 1032 -43.29 -31.62 -13.00
CA ALA A 1032 -44.00 -30.38 -12.67
C ALA A 1032 -45.18 -30.62 -11.71
N ILE A 1033 -45.53 -29.60 -10.95
CA ILE A 1033 -46.74 -29.59 -10.11
C ILE A 1033 -47.99 -29.44 -10.98
N ASN A 1034 -48.96 -30.33 -10.76
CA ASN A 1034 -50.22 -30.41 -11.47
C ASN A 1034 -51.42 -30.13 -10.54
N LYS A 1035 -52.57 -29.79 -11.13
CA LYS A 1035 -53.83 -29.68 -10.39
C LYS A 1035 -54.52 -31.03 -10.28
N ILE A 1036 -55.10 -31.31 -9.11
CA ILE A 1036 -55.94 -32.48 -8.85
C ILE A 1036 -57.21 -32.03 -8.12
N GLU A 1037 -58.37 -32.42 -8.65
CA GLU A 1037 -59.67 -32.11 -8.06
C GLU A 1037 -60.10 -33.23 -7.12
N GLN A 1038 -60.36 -32.91 -5.85
CA GLN A 1038 -60.91 -33.83 -4.85
C GLN A 1038 -61.91 -33.10 -3.94
N ASN A 1039 -63.07 -33.71 -3.67
CA ASN A 1039 -64.10 -33.18 -2.78
C ASN A 1039 -64.49 -31.71 -3.07
N ASN A 1040 -64.72 -31.38 -4.35
CA ASN A 1040 -65.02 -30.02 -4.85
C ASN A 1040 -63.94 -28.95 -4.62
N ASN A 1041 -62.76 -29.32 -4.11
CA ASN A 1041 -61.59 -28.44 -3.97
C ASN A 1041 -60.51 -28.84 -4.99
N ILE A 1042 -59.67 -27.88 -5.36
CA ILE A 1042 -58.54 -28.07 -6.27
C ILE A 1042 -57.24 -28.04 -5.45
N TYR A 1043 -56.50 -29.14 -5.44
CA TYR A 1043 -55.23 -29.29 -4.72
C TYR A 1043 -54.04 -29.39 -5.68
N LEU A 1044 -52.84 -29.23 -5.13
CA LEU A 1044 -51.58 -29.32 -5.88
C LEU A 1044 -50.83 -30.62 -5.55
N SER A 1045 -50.35 -31.31 -6.59
CA SER A 1045 -49.57 -32.54 -6.45
C SER A 1045 -48.61 -32.78 -7.61
N ASN A 1046 -47.54 -33.55 -7.38
CA ASN A 1046 -46.83 -34.24 -8.46
C ASN A 1046 -47.37 -35.69 -8.59
N ASN A 1047 -47.47 -36.18 -9.84
CA ASN A 1047 -47.90 -37.55 -10.11
C ASN A 1047 -46.74 -38.32 -10.73
N ASN A 1048 -46.46 -39.51 -10.22
CA ASN A 1048 -45.33 -40.35 -10.63
C ASN A 1048 -45.71 -41.39 -11.72
N GLU A 1049 -46.96 -41.44 -12.16
CA GLU A 1049 -47.37 -42.31 -13.27
C GLU A 1049 -47.21 -41.63 -14.64
N ASN A 1050 -46.24 -42.09 -15.44
CA ASN A 1050 -45.93 -41.62 -16.81
C ASN A 1050 -47.09 -41.72 -17.84
N SER A 1051 -48.28 -42.16 -17.44
CA SER A 1051 -49.39 -42.50 -18.35
C SER A 1051 -50.59 -41.54 -18.32
N LEU A 1052 -50.55 -40.49 -17.47
CA LEU A 1052 -51.62 -39.49 -17.35
C LEU A 1052 -51.17 -38.11 -17.87
N ASN A 1053 -51.81 -37.63 -18.95
CA ASN A 1053 -51.53 -36.33 -19.59
C ASN A 1053 -52.01 -35.12 -18.76
N PHE A 1054 -51.48 -34.91 -17.55
CA PHE A 1054 -51.73 -33.67 -16.80
C PHE A 1054 -50.91 -32.50 -17.39
N LYS A 1055 -51.54 -31.32 -17.47
CA LYS A 1055 -50.85 -30.09 -17.91
C LYS A 1055 -50.14 -29.44 -16.72
N PRO A 1056 -48.86 -29.04 -16.86
CA PRO A 1056 -48.12 -28.28 -15.85
C PRO A 1056 -48.86 -27.00 -15.45
N LEU A 1057 -48.88 -26.69 -14.15
CA LEU A 1057 -49.47 -25.44 -13.66
C LEU A 1057 -48.53 -24.26 -13.90
N LYS A 1058 -49.14 -23.14 -14.31
CA LYS A 1058 -48.47 -21.88 -14.60
C LYS A 1058 -48.62 -20.92 -13.43
N PHE A 1059 -47.54 -20.71 -12.68
CA PHE A 1059 -47.48 -19.86 -11.49
C PHE A 1059 -47.04 -18.44 -11.82
N LYS A 1060 -47.58 -17.46 -11.09
CA LYS A 1060 -47.11 -16.06 -11.04
C LYS A 1060 -47.00 -15.62 -9.59
N LEU A 1061 -45.90 -14.94 -9.26
CA LEU A 1061 -45.68 -14.34 -7.95
C LEU A 1061 -46.19 -12.91 -7.97
N LEU A 1062 -46.95 -12.52 -6.94
CA LEU A 1062 -47.50 -11.17 -6.78
C LEU A 1062 -46.96 -10.54 -5.49
N ASN A 1063 -46.74 -9.23 -5.53
CA ASN A 1063 -46.35 -8.43 -4.36
C ASN A 1063 -47.45 -7.40 -4.04
N THR A 1064 -47.51 -6.95 -2.78
CA THR A 1064 -48.40 -5.87 -2.35
C THR A 1064 -47.96 -4.49 -2.87
N ASN A 1065 -46.65 -4.31 -3.12
CA ASN A 1065 -46.09 -3.11 -3.73
C ASN A 1065 -46.07 -3.25 -5.27
N PRO A 1066 -46.83 -2.45 -6.03
CA PRO A 1066 -46.89 -2.54 -7.48
C PRO A 1066 -45.59 -2.11 -8.18
N ASN A 1067 -44.71 -1.36 -7.50
CA ASN A 1067 -43.44 -0.90 -8.06
C ASN A 1067 -42.32 -1.94 -7.92
N LYS A 1068 -42.53 -3.04 -7.18
CA LYS A 1068 -41.51 -4.05 -6.95
C LYS A 1068 -41.46 -5.04 -8.11
N GLN A 1069 -40.32 -5.07 -8.81
CA GLN A 1069 -40.12 -5.90 -10.01
C GLN A 1069 -39.48 -7.26 -9.70
N TYR A 1070 -38.45 -7.29 -8.85
CA TYR A 1070 -37.66 -8.49 -8.54
C TYR A 1070 -37.97 -9.04 -7.16
N VAL A 1071 -37.91 -10.37 -7.03
CA VAL A 1071 -38.18 -11.10 -5.77
C VAL A 1071 -36.91 -11.20 -4.93
N GLN A 1072 -37.02 -10.85 -3.66
CA GLN A 1072 -35.91 -10.86 -2.71
C GLN A 1072 -36.16 -11.80 -1.52
N LYS A 1073 -35.10 -12.18 -0.82
CA LYS A 1073 -35.17 -12.95 0.44
C LYS A 1073 -36.03 -12.19 1.45
N TRP A 1074 -36.88 -12.93 2.14
CA TRP A 1074 -37.83 -12.42 3.13
C TRP A 1074 -38.98 -11.59 2.56
N ASP A 1075 -39.18 -11.62 1.24
CA ASP A 1075 -40.35 -10.98 0.65
C ASP A 1075 -41.64 -11.70 1.03
N GLU A 1076 -42.68 -10.91 1.23
CA GLU A 1076 -44.06 -11.36 1.27
C GLU A 1076 -44.60 -11.57 -0.15
N VAL A 1077 -45.05 -12.78 -0.43
CA VAL A 1077 -45.48 -13.20 -1.77
C VAL A 1077 -46.85 -13.85 -1.73
N ILE A 1078 -47.68 -13.49 -2.71
CA ILE A 1078 -48.93 -14.18 -3.03
C ILE A 1078 -48.72 -14.95 -4.33
N PHE A 1079 -48.92 -16.27 -4.31
CA PHE A 1079 -48.88 -17.09 -5.52
C PHE A 1079 -50.23 -17.12 -6.20
N SER A 1080 -50.22 -16.93 -7.52
CA SER A 1080 -51.38 -17.09 -8.40
C SER A 1080 -51.08 -18.13 -9.48
N VAL A 1081 -52.13 -18.81 -9.95
CA VAL A 1081 -52.07 -19.85 -10.97
C VAL A 1081 -53.09 -19.55 -12.06
N LEU A 1082 -52.66 -19.66 -13.33
CA LEU A 1082 -53.54 -19.45 -14.48
C LEU A 1082 -54.19 -20.77 -14.92
N ASP A 1083 -55.47 -20.96 -14.60
CA ASP A 1083 -56.27 -22.15 -14.94
C ASP A 1083 -57.67 -21.73 -15.44
N GLY A 1084 -57.70 -21.09 -16.61
CA GLY A 1084 -58.90 -20.44 -17.17
C GLY A 1084 -59.15 -19.06 -16.54
N THR A 1085 -59.38 -19.02 -15.23
CA THR A 1085 -59.34 -17.80 -14.39
C THR A 1085 -58.08 -17.78 -13.53
N GLU A 1086 -57.72 -16.60 -13.00
CA GLU A 1086 -56.61 -16.48 -12.05
C GLU A 1086 -57.06 -17.01 -10.68
N LYS A 1087 -56.42 -18.10 -10.24
CA LYS A 1087 -56.64 -18.72 -8.93
C LYS A 1087 -55.48 -18.36 -7.99
N TYR A 1088 -55.70 -18.39 -6.69
CA TYR A 1088 -54.71 -18.04 -5.67
C TYR A 1088 -54.45 -19.21 -4.71
N LEU A 1089 -53.24 -19.30 -4.16
CA LEU A 1089 -52.90 -20.34 -3.18
C LEU A 1089 -53.48 -20.01 -1.80
N ASP A 1090 -54.15 -20.99 -1.20
CA ASP A 1090 -54.63 -20.99 0.18
C ASP A 1090 -54.24 -22.30 0.88
N ILE A 1091 -54.26 -22.34 2.21
CA ILE A 1091 -53.96 -23.53 3.02
C ILE A 1091 -55.28 -24.05 3.60
N SER A 1092 -55.65 -25.28 3.23
CA SER A 1092 -56.83 -25.95 3.76
C SER A 1092 -56.74 -26.15 5.27
N ILE A 1093 -57.78 -25.71 5.99
CA ILE A 1093 -57.86 -25.76 7.47
C ILE A 1093 -57.91 -27.21 7.97
N ASP A 1094 -58.46 -28.14 7.18
CA ASP A 1094 -58.76 -29.50 7.63
C ASP A 1094 -57.57 -30.46 7.53
N ASN A 1095 -56.62 -30.18 6.63
CA ASN A 1095 -55.56 -31.15 6.27
C ASN A 1095 -54.21 -30.49 5.93
N ASN A 1096 -54.06 -29.19 6.14
CA ASN A 1096 -52.84 -28.41 5.85
C ASN A 1096 -52.33 -28.52 4.40
N ARG A 1097 -53.16 -28.99 3.46
CA ARG A 1097 -52.81 -29.08 2.03
C ARG A 1097 -53.00 -27.72 1.38
N ILE A 1098 -52.12 -27.38 0.43
CA ILE A 1098 -52.29 -26.19 -0.39
C ILE A 1098 -53.40 -26.46 -1.43
N GLN A 1099 -54.33 -25.51 -1.54
CA GLN A 1099 -55.45 -25.52 -2.46
C GLN A 1099 -55.52 -24.23 -3.29
N LEU A 1100 -56.26 -24.27 -4.40
CA LEU A 1100 -56.50 -23.12 -5.28
C LEU A 1100 -57.89 -22.51 -5.05
N VAL A 1101 -57.97 -21.20 -4.80
CA VAL A 1101 -59.22 -20.44 -4.56
C VAL A 1101 -59.41 -19.30 -5.56
N ASP A 1102 -60.65 -18.89 -5.82
CA ASP A 1102 -60.97 -17.79 -6.75
C ASP A 1102 -60.76 -16.38 -6.18
N ASN A 1103 -60.91 -16.21 -4.87
CA ASN A 1103 -60.88 -14.89 -4.24
C ASN A 1103 -59.48 -14.55 -3.72
N LYS A 1104 -58.88 -13.49 -4.28
CA LYS A 1104 -57.56 -12.97 -3.85
C LYS A 1104 -57.51 -12.64 -2.36
N ASN A 1105 -58.61 -12.21 -1.75
CA ASN A 1105 -58.64 -11.88 -0.32
C ASN A 1105 -58.45 -13.10 0.60
N ASN A 1106 -58.71 -14.31 0.08
CA ASN A 1106 -58.50 -15.56 0.81
C ASN A 1106 -57.08 -16.11 0.62
N ALA A 1107 -56.30 -15.54 -0.30
CA ALA A 1107 -54.95 -16.00 -0.60
C ALA A 1107 -54.03 -15.84 0.62
N LYS A 1108 -53.14 -16.80 0.83
CA LYS A 1108 -52.12 -16.70 1.87
C LYS A 1108 -50.90 -15.96 1.37
N THR A 1109 -50.38 -15.10 2.23
CA THR A 1109 -49.08 -14.44 2.04
C THR A 1109 -48.00 -15.35 2.60
N PHE A 1110 -47.11 -15.81 1.74
CA PHE A 1110 -45.97 -16.62 2.11
C PHE A 1110 -44.73 -15.74 2.24
N ILE A 1111 -43.82 -16.10 3.14
CA ILE A 1111 -42.47 -15.54 3.16
C ILE A 1111 -41.60 -16.43 2.28
N ILE A 1112 -40.99 -15.84 1.26
CA ILE A 1112 -40.05 -16.52 0.37
C ILE A 1112 -38.61 -16.34 0.83
N ASN A 1113 -37.80 -17.39 0.76
CA ASN A 1113 -36.38 -17.36 1.07
C ASN A 1113 -35.61 -18.37 0.21
N ASN A 1114 -34.30 -18.53 0.39
CA ASN A 1114 -33.51 -19.59 -0.24
C ASN A 1114 -32.37 -20.09 0.67
N ASP A 1115 -31.84 -21.27 0.34
CA ASP A 1115 -30.61 -21.80 0.92
C ASP A 1115 -29.40 -21.17 0.22
N ILE A 1116 -28.38 -20.74 0.98
CA ILE A 1116 -27.18 -20.12 0.43
C ILE A 1116 -26.34 -21.10 -0.41
N PHE A 1117 -26.42 -22.40 -0.12
CA PHE A 1117 -25.65 -23.42 -0.82
C PHE A 1117 -26.35 -23.99 -2.07
N ILE A 1118 -27.58 -23.55 -2.35
CA ILE A 1118 -28.39 -24.03 -3.48
C ILE A 1118 -28.93 -22.82 -4.25
N SER A 1119 -28.18 -22.42 -5.28
CA SER A 1119 -28.35 -21.18 -6.05
C SER A 1119 -29.73 -21.03 -6.71
N ASN A 1120 -30.27 -22.11 -7.26
CA ASN A 1120 -31.48 -22.13 -8.10
C ASN A 1120 -32.76 -22.61 -7.39
N CYS A 1121 -32.73 -22.70 -6.05
CA CYS A 1121 -33.86 -23.14 -5.24
C CYS A 1121 -34.39 -22.03 -4.33
N LEU A 1122 -35.62 -22.20 -3.87
CA LEU A 1122 -36.28 -21.34 -2.91
C LEU A 1122 -37.03 -22.16 -1.85
N THR A 1123 -37.38 -21.51 -0.76
CA THR A 1123 -38.22 -22.04 0.31
C THR A 1123 -39.43 -21.12 0.52
N LEU A 1124 -40.55 -21.72 0.93
CA LEU A 1124 -41.79 -21.01 1.21
C LEU A 1124 -42.20 -21.32 2.64
N THR A 1125 -42.57 -20.27 3.38
CA THR A 1125 -43.04 -20.41 4.76
C THR A 1125 -44.32 -19.62 4.99
N TYR A 1126 -45.18 -20.15 5.85
CA TYR A 1126 -46.35 -19.46 6.38
C TYR A 1126 -46.35 -19.61 7.91
N ASN A 1127 -46.39 -18.51 8.66
CA ASN A 1127 -46.28 -18.51 10.12
C ASN A 1127 -45.10 -19.35 10.66
N ASN A 1128 -43.93 -19.24 10.02
CA ASN A 1128 -42.70 -20.01 10.31
C ASN A 1128 -42.78 -21.52 10.06
N VAL A 1129 -43.83 -22.00 9.39
CA VAL A 1129 -43.95 -23.40 8.95
C VAL A 1129 -43.59 -23.49 7.47
N ASN A 1130 -42.65 -24.37 7.12
CA ASN A 1130 -42.23 -24.62 5.74
C ASN A 1130 -43.32 -25.32 4.93
N VAL A 1131 -43.34 -25.04 3.63
CA VAL A 1131 -44.12 -25.79 2.64
C VAL A 1131 -43.28 -26.96 2.11
N TYR A 1132 -43.81 -28.16 2.22
CA TYR A 1132 -43.16 -29.42 1.83
C TYR A 1132 -43.96 -30.19 0.77
N LEU A 1133 -43.28 -31.12 0.11
CA LEU A 1133 -43.92 -32.19 -0.64
C LEU A 1133 -44.16 -33.40 0.28
N SER A 1134 -45.40 -33.87 0.37
CA SER A 1134 -45.79 -34.97 1.27
C SER A 1134 -45.18 -36.31 0.86
N ILE A 1135 -45.18 -37.26 1.79
CA ILE A 1135 -45.00 -38.69 1.45
C ILE A 1135 -46.14 -39.10 0.50
N LYS A 1136 -45.88 -40.10 -0.35
CA LYS A 1136 -46.85 -40.66 -1.29
C LYS A 1136 -48.13 -41.08 -0.54
N ASN A 1137 -49.26 -40.48 -0.88
CA ASN A 1137 -50.58 -40.78 -0.34
C ASN A 1137 -51.52 -41.09 -1.50
N GLN A 1138 -51.90 -42.37 -1.64
CA GLN A 1138 -52.39 -42.96 -2.90
C GLN A 1138 -51.30 -42.89 -3.99
N ASP A 1139 -51.59 -42.30 -5.15
CA ASP A 1139 -50.64 -42.09 -6.26
C ASP A 1139 -50.11 -40.65 -6.38
N TYR A 1140 -50.39 -39.82 -5.36
CA TYR A 1140 -50.10 -38.39 -5.34
C TYR A 1140 -49.16 -38.04 -4.18
N ASN A 1141 -48.19 -37.16 -4.43
CA ASN A 1141 -47.54 -36.42 -3.34
C ASN A 1141 -48.12 -35.00 -3.30
N TRP A 1142 -48.73 -34.63 -2.18
CA TRP A 1142 -49.44 -33.37 -2.01
C TRP A 1142 -48.49 -32.26 -1.56
N VAL A 1143 -48.77 -31.02 -1.96
CA VAL A 1143 -48.10 -29.84 -1.38
C VAL A 1143 -48.75 -29.50 -0.05
N ILE A 1144 -47.99 -29.51 1.05
CA ILE A 1144 -48.49 -29.35 2.42
C ILE A 1144 -47.69 -28.32 3.22
N CYS A 1145 -48.32 -27.67 4.19
CA CYS A 1145 -47.69 -26.76 5.13
C CYS A 1145 -47.80 -27.33 6.56
N ASP A 1146 -46.85 -28.17 6.96
CA ASP A 1146 -46.95 -29.01 8.16
C ASP A 1146 -45.63 -29.08 8.95
N LEU A 1147 -45.69 -29.45 10.24
CA LEU A 1147 -44.56 -29.56 11.17
C LEU A 1147 -44.02 -31.01 11.30
N ASN A 1148 -44.65 -31.97 10.62
CA ASN A 1148 -44.37 -33.40 10.76
C ASN A 1148 -42.91 -33.76 10.40
N HIS A 1149 -42.22 -34.42 11.34
CA HIS A 1149 -40.80 -34.78 11.26
C HIS A 1149 -40.47 -35.95 10.30
N ASP A 1150 -41.48 -36.67 9.81
CA ASP A 1150 -41.31 -37.83 8.91
C ASP A 1150 -41.14 -37.43 7.43
N ILE A 1151 -41.20 -36.13 7.12
CA ILE A 1151 -41.07 -35.60 5.76
C ILE A 1151 -39.57 -35.50 5.37
N PRO A 1152 -39.16 -35.91 4.15
CA PRO A 1152 -37.76 -35.85 3.73
C PRO A 1152 -37.15 -34.45 3.85
N LYS A 1153 -35.94 -34.36 4.43
CA LYS A 1153 -35.19 -33.13 4.73
C LYS A 1153 -34.92 -32.20 3.53
N LYS A 1154 -35.18 -32.57 2.28
CA LYS A 1154 -34.98 -31.70 1.11
C LYS A 1154 -36.27 -31.34 0.36
N SER A 1155 -37.42 -31.83 0.82
CA SER A 1155 -38.72 -31.62 0.16
C SER A 1155 -39.29 -30.21 0.35
N TYR A 1156 -38.67 -29.36 1.19
CA TYR A 1156 -39.03 -27.94 1.33
C TYR A 1156 -38.37 -27.03 0.27
N LEU A 1157 -37.46 -27.58 -0.53
CA LEU A 1157 -36.78 -26.85 -1.60
C LEU A 1157 -37.60 -26.94 -2.88
N TRP A 1158 -37.91 -25.76 -3.43
CA TRP A 1158 -38.73 -25.59 -4.62
C TRP A 1158 -37.92 -24.92 -5.73
N ILE A 1159 -38.27 -25.22 -6.97
CA ILE A 1159 -37.62 -24.70 -8.18
C ILE A 1159 -38.71 -24.08 -9.05
N LEU A 1160 -38.48 -22.85 -9.51
CA LEU A 1160 -39.33 -22.19 -10.51
C LEU A 1160 -38.58 -22.16 -11.84
N LYS A 1161 -39.18 -22.67 -12.91
CA LYS A 1161 -38.57 -22.71 -14.25
C LYS A 1161 -39.31 -21.78 -15.20
N ASN A 1162 -38.57 -21.07 -16.05
CA ASN A 1162 -39.16 -20.23 -17.10
C ASN A 1162 -39.88 -21.12 -18.13
N ILE A 1163 -40.99 -20.61 -18.68
CA ILE A 1163 -41.75 -21.22 -19.80
C ILE A 1163 -41.27 -20.65 -21.13
#